data_AF-A0A3S3MDS7-F1
#
_entry.id   AF-A0A3S3MDS7-F1
#
_cell.length_a   1.000
_cell.length_b   1.000
_cell.length_c   1.000
_cell.angle_alpha   90.00
_cell.angle_beta   90.00
_cell.angle_gamma   90.00
#
_symmetry.space_group_name_H-M   'P 1'
#
loop_
_entity.id
_entity.type
_entity.pdbx_description
1 polymer ?
#
loop_
_entity_poly.entity_id
_entity_poly.type
_entity_poly.pdbx_seq_one_letter_code
_entity_poly.pdbx_strand_id
1 'polypeptide(L)'
;MRRRRRRTPAAAWATMIASINGIGKQVAKRREGERASCSDGSLVYYKYDTNNLLSTLLQNSFIHQQRTWIFPFSSLLLLLLALSNQQHRHLLISLAAMEEREIDSESSVHRIKQLEHERDELRKDIEQLCMQQAGPSYLAVATRMHFQRTAGLEQEIENLKKKLAICTRENRNLQEELSEVYRIKSQLADLHSVELSKNMEAEKQLKFFQSCVAAAFAERDNSLMEAEKAKEREEAMSQKLNDIQQRLEELTAEFLEEKKRSSELQVEAVKLQKLSEISERLINKFYVIRQASLGCFVDRNVEEKCTHLLDDPPEMWSFDCHSQTSTSKYIASLEEELTTLRNSMENLHNKLRMGLEIEEHLRKKVSTMEKKHILSDEIIRNGLSTLRWLHSQHRSEVVNLLEEEKTQIKSLFDEASKKIKQLHIGRMRNFEALKGDSMCDDIECRDVHITNDVSPSVVAKHNSLASSSKVDGRMIDTSDALAQALQEKVATLLLLSQQEERHFLERDVNAALQKKIDELQRNLFQVTNEKVMALMELAQLRRDYQILQENIRHGVKQGNSFANDGDKSIVFHERDGKLKSLLKRTALRRWVGRFDLMGNESGVLMNNDESGSTNKKTDFPVEIARLKIENANLQESVASMEHLTSSIHKLRLSLLKARDTATLQSPVNSLTKALDDIIFEAKLVKTALGSSLPLSWSADGDPGSVIRNLDGSTDSLEDSTGGKVDYVSAAGFEMVELLILAAHLQKENVIGKSCQAD
;
A
#
# COMPACT_ATOMS: atom_id res chain seq x y z
N MET A 1 -86.97 -48.76 29.35
CA MET A 1 -86.60 -47.87 30.46
C MET A 1 -85.09 -47.92 30.70
N ARG A 2 -84.46 -46.73 30.77
CA ARG A 2 -83.12 -46.36 31.30
C ARG A 2 -81.90 -47.24 30.95
N ARG A 3 -81.22 -46.88 29.84
CA ARG A 3 -79.83 -47.23 29.51
C ARG A 3 -78.85 -46.29 30.23
N ARG A 4 -77.94 -46.83 31.07
CA ARG A 4 -76.74 -46.14 31.57
C ARG A 4 -75.59 -46.34 30.56
N ARG A 5 -75.10 -45.26 29.95
CA ARG A 5 -73.92 -45.25 29.07
C ARG A 5 -72.64 -45.37 29.90
N ARG A 6 -71.82 -46.36 29.58
CA ARG A 6 -70.41 -46.49 30.00
C ARG A 6 -69.59 -45.37 29.34
N ARG A 7 -68.86 -44.57 30.12
CA ARG A 7 -67.78 -43.69 29.61
C ARG A 7 -66.49 -44.52 29.55
N THR A 8 -65.84 -44.56 28.40
CA THR A 8 -64.60 -45.29 28.14
C THR A 8 -63.37 -44.45 28.53
N PRO A 9 -62.24 -45.10 28.92
CA PRO A 9 -61.00 -44.42 29.32
C PRO A 9 -60.36 -43.55 28.22
N ALA A 10 -60.73 -43.74 26.95
CA ALA A 10 -60.30 -42.88 25.84
C ALA A 10 -60.80 -41.42 25.95
N ALA A 11 -61.97 -41.18 26.57
CA ALA A 11 -62.51 -39.84 26.75
C ALA A 11 -61.75 -39.03 27.83
N ALA A 12 -61.18 -39.72 28.83
CA ALA A 12 -60.36 -39.09 29.86
C ALA A 12 -58.99 -38.64 29.31
N TRP A 13 -58.39 -39.44 28.42
CA TRP A 13 -57.12 -39.10 27.75
C TRP A 13 -57.28 -37.94 26.75
N ALA A 14 -58.38 -37.89 26.00
CA ALA A 14 -58.68 -36.78 25.11
C ALA A 14 -58.89 -35.44 25.86
N THR A 15 -59.48 -35.49 27.06
CA THR A 15 -59.69 -34.29 27.90
C THR A 15 -58.37 -33.80 28.51
N MET A 16 -57.44 -34.69 28.83
CA MET A 16 -56.12 -34.35 29.36
C MET A 16 -55.21 -33.72 28.29
N ILE A 17 -55.22 -34.23 27.06
CA ILE A 17 -54.49 -33.63 25.92
C ILE A 17 -55.08 -32.27 25.51
N ALA A 18 -56.40 -32.09 25.62
CA ALA A 18 -57.05 -30.79 25.38
C ALA A 18 -56.65 -29.72 26.42
N SER A 19 -56.49 -30.10 27.70
CA SER A 19 -55.99 -29.19 28.75
C SER A 19 -54.52 -28.82 28.59
N ILE A 20 -53.66 -29.75 28.15
CA ILE A 20 -52.23 -29.49 27.89
C ILE A 20 -52.05 -28.55 26.69
N ASN A 21 -52.85 -28.72 25.62
CA ASN A 21 -52.86 -27.80 24.47
C ASN A 21 -53.48 -26.43 24.79
N GLY A 22 -54.40 -26.35 25.76
CA GLY A 22 -54.95 -25.09 26.27
C GLY A 22 -53.94 -24.25 27.05
N ILE A 23 -53.05 -24.90 27.81
CA ILE A 23 -51.96 -24.23 28.56
C ILE A 23 -50.86 -23.73 27.61
N GLY A 24 -50.55 -24.48 26.55
CA GLY A 24 -49.61 -24.05 25.51
C GLY A 24 -50.04 -22.77 24.76
N LYS A 25 -51.35 -22.58 24.53
CA LYS A 25 -51.90 -21.37 23.89
C LYS A 25 -51.92 -20.14 24.81
N GLN A 26 -52.01 -20.31 26.13
CA GLN A 26 -51.91 -19.19 27.07
C GLN A 26 -50.45 -18.72 27.29
N VAL A 27 -49.47 -19.62 27.18
CA VAL A 27 -48.03 -19.27 27.29
C VAL A 27 -47.52 -18.59 26.03
N ALA A 28 -48.02 -18.97 24.84
CA ALA A 28 -47.70 -18.28 23.58
C ALA A 28 -48.23 -16.84 23.54
N LYS A 29 -49.43 -16.59 24.08
CA LYS A 29 -50.05 -15.25 24.12
C LYS A 29 -49.41 -14.30 25.14
N ARG A 30 -48.64 -14.80 26.11
CA ARG A 30 -47.78 -13.97 27.00
C ARG A 30 -46.42 -13.62 26.38
N ARG A 31 -45.93 -14.35 25.37
CA ARG A 31 -44.61 -14.11 24.72
C ARG A 31 -44.62 -13.10 23.57
N GLU A 32 -45.80 -12.60 23.17
CA GLU A 32 -45.93 -11.52 22.18
C GLU A 32 -46.11 -10.13 22.82
N GLY A 33 -46.31 -10.03 24.13
CA GLY A 33 -46.47 -8.77 24.86
C GLY A 33 -45.19 -8.14 25.41
N GLU A 34 -44.06 -8.85 25.43
CA GLU A 34 -42.80 -8.40 26.08
C GLU A 34 -41.62 -8.24 25.11
N ARG A 35 -41.87 -8.15 23.79
CA ARG A 35 -40.82 -7.99 22.78
C ARG A 35 -40.62 -6.55 22.27
N ALA A 36 -41.09 -5.57 23.04
CA ALA A 36 -40.94 -4.14 22.72
C ALA A 36 -40.31 -3.37 23.88
N SER A 37 -39.10 -3.74 24.31
CA SER A 37 -38.22 -2.86 25.10
C SER A 37 -36.80 -3.41 25.17
N CYS A 38 -35.86 -2.65 24.59
CA CYS A 38 -34.43 -2.52 24.86
C CYS A 38 -33.50 -3.76 24.86
N SER A 39 -32.58 -3.72 23.88
CA SER A 39 -31.11 -3.78 24.06
C SER A 39 -30.58 -3.88 25.50
N ASP A 40 -29.90 -4.98 25.85
CA ASP A 40 -28.44 -5.00 26.04
C ASP A 40 -28.00 -6.45 26.36
N GLY A 41 -26.74 -6.77 26.07
CA GLY A 41 -26.19 -8.12 26.18
C GLY A 41 -26.07 -8.65 27.61
N SER A 42 -26.80 -9.73 27.91
CA SER A 42 -26.49 -10.66 29.01
C SER A 42 -27.30 -11.95 28.81
N LEU A 43 -26.62 -13.04 28.40
CA LEU A 43 -27.24 -14.35 28.23
C LEU A 43 -27.29 -15.07 29.59
N VAL A 44 -28.33 -14.82 30.38
CA VAL A 44 -28.61 -15.57 31.62
C VAL A 44 -29.16 -16.96 31.24
N TYR A 45 -28.34 -18.00 31.39
CA TYR A 45 -28.77 -19.39 31.28
C TYR A 45 -29.56 -19.80 32.53
N TYR A 46 -30.88 -19.95 32.41
CA TYR A 46 -31.70 -20.61 33.42
C TYR A 46 -31.46 -22.12 33.42
N LYS A 47 -30.80 -22.58 34.48
CA LYS A 47 -30.60 -24.00 34.83
C LYS A 47 -31.95 -24.60 35.22
N TYR A 48 -32.55 -25.41 34.35
CA TYR A 48 -33.72 -26.22 34.70
C TYR A 48 -33.25 -27.37 35.60
N ASP A 49 -33.59 -27.27 36.88
CA ASP A 49 -33.26 -28.26 37.90
C ASP A 49 -34.27 -29.43 37.85
N THR A 50 -34.06 -30.33 36.89
CA THR A 50 -34.87 -31.55 36.69
C THR A 50 -34.75 -32.55 37.84
N ASN A 51 -33.76 -32.37 38.73
CA ASN A 51 -33.57 -33.20 39.92
C ASN A 51 -34.63 -32.97 41.01
N ASN A 52 -35.20 -31.75 41.08
CA ASN A 52 -36.15 -31.41 42.13
C ASN A 52 -37.55 -32.03 41.89
N LEU A 53 -37.91 -32.24 40.62
CA LEU A 53 -39.17 -32.86 40.20
C LEU A 53 -39.12 -34.40 40.32
N LEU A 54 -37.96 -35.01 40.06
CA LEU A 54 -37.74 -36.44 40.27
C LEU A 54 -37.63 -36.81 41.76
N SER A 55 -36.99 -35.96 42.57
CA SER A 55 -36.94 -36.12 44.03
C SER A 55 -38.35 -36.03 44.66
N THR A 56 -39.17 -35.06 44.25
CA THR A 56 -40.55 -34.92 44.75
C THR A 56 -41.48 -36.03 44.25
N LEU A 57 -41.30 -36.55 43.03
CA LEU A 57 -42.06 -37.70 42.53
C LEU A 57 -41.67 -39.03 43.21
N LEU A 58 -40.38 -39.25 43.52
CA LEU A 58 -39.92 -40.42 44.27
C LEU A 58 -40.34 -40.36 45.74
N GLN A 59 -40.38 -39.17 46.35
CA GLN A 59 -40.83 -39.00 47.73
C GLN A 59 -42.35 -39.21 47.86
N ASN A 60 -43.12 -38.78 46.85
CA ASN A 60 -44.57 -39.02 46.80
C ASN A 60 -44.93 -40.48 46.49
N SER A 61 -44.13 -41.21 45.70
CA SER A 61 -44.38 -42.66 45.47
C SER A 61 -44.03 -43.50 46.69
N PHE A 62 -42.96 -43.15 47.43
CA PHE A 62 -42.56 -43.84 48.66
C PHE A 62 -43.59 -43.67 49.79
N ILE A 63 -44.17 -42.47 49.95
CA ILE A 63 -45.24 -42.19 50.91
C ILE A 63 -46.54 -42.91 50.52
N HIS A 64 -46.83 -43.03 49.21
CA HIS A 64 -48.02 -43.75 48.75
C HIS A 64 -47.89 -45.26 48.91
N GLN A 65 -46.67 -45.81 48.83
CA GLN A 65 -46.38 -47.23 48.98
C GLN A 65 -46.30 -47.66 50.46
N GLN A 66 -45.90 -46.77 51.39
CA GLN A 66 -46.03 -47.05 52.83
C GLN A 66 -47.50 -47.05 53.31
N ARG A 67 -48.38 -46.25 52.70
CA ARG A 67 -49.81 -46.22 53.05
C ARG A 67 -50.60 -47.48 52.64
N THR A 68 -50.19 -48.18 51.58
CA THR A 68 -50.90 -49.39 51.09
C THR A 68 -50.57 -50.67 51.87
N TRP A 69 -49.43 -50.74 52.54
CA TRP A 69 -49.03 -51.93 53.31
C TRP A 69 -49.34 -51.83 54.82
N ILE A 70 -49.52 -50.61 55.36
CA ILE A 70 -49.78 -50.39 56.79
C ILE A 70 -51.31 -50.40 57.12
N PHE A 71 -52.17 -50.11 56.14
CA PHE A 71 -53.63 -50.07 56.35
C PHE A 71 -54.36 -51.42 56.55
N PRO A 72 -53.96 -52.56 55.94
CA PRO A 72 -54.65 -53.81 56.21
C PRO A 72 -54.30 -54.40 57.59
N PHE A 73 -53.11 -54.12 58.13
CA PHE A 73 -52.69 -54.65 59.44
C PHE A 73 -53.27 -53.87 60.62
N SER A 74 -53.44 -52.55 60.53
CA SER A 74 -54.08 -51.76 61.61
C SER A 74 -55.58 -52.04 61.69
N SER A 75 -56.25 -52.26 60.56
CA SER A 75 -57.68 -52.57 60.50
C SER A 75 -57.98 -53.99 61.00
N LEU A 76 -57.08 -54.96 60.79
CA LEU A 76 -57.21 -56.32 61.33
C LEU A 76 -56.94 -56.37 62.85
N LEU A 77 -55.97 -55.59 63.34
CA LEU A 77 -55.70 -55.46 64.77
C LEU A 77 -56.84 -54.74 65.52
N LEU A 78 -57.45 -53.71 64.91
CA LEU A 78 -58.64 -53.04 65.44
C LEU A 78 -59.88 -53.94 65.40
N LEU A 79 -60.04 -54.80 64.38
CA LEU A 79 -61.13 -55.79 64.34
C LEU A 79 -60.94 -56.88 65.40
N LEU A 80 -59.71 -57.37 65.59
CA LEU A 80 -59.38 -58.37 66.62
C LEU A 80 -59.51 -57.80 68.04
N LEU A 81 -59.11 -56.54 68.26
CA LEU A 81 -59.33 -55.84 69.54
C LEU A 81 -60.82 -55.54 69.78
N ALA A 82 -61.59 -55.20 68.73
CA ALA A 82 -63.04 -55.00 68.84
C ALA A 82 -63.80 -56.31 69.12
N LEU A 83 -63.42 -57.42 68.50
CA LEU A 83 -63.98 -58.76 68.76
C LEU A 83 -63.64 -59.25 70.17
N SER A 84 -62.41 -59.01 70.64
CA SER A 84 -62.01 -59.30 72.03
C SER A 84 -62.80 -58.47 73.06
N ASN A 85 -63.02 -57.18 72.80
CA ASN A 85 -63.81 -56.31 73.69
C ASN A 85 -65.31 -56.64 73.68
N GLN A 86 -65.84 -57.12 72.55
CA GLN A 86 -67.23 -57.55 72.42
C GLN A 86 -67.48 -58.90 73.12
N GLN A 87 -66.51 -59.83 73.07
CA GLN A 87 -66.56 -61.09 73.85
C GLN A 87 -66.40 -60.86 75.35
N HIS A 88 -65.55 -59.92 75.80
CA HIS A 88 -65.44 -59.58 77.22
C HIS A 88 -66.70 -58.89 77.77
N ARG A 89 -67.39 -58.04 76.99
CA ARG A 89 -68.69 -57.46 77.38
C ARG A 89 -69.80 -58.50 77.44
N HIS A 90 -69.84 -59.47 76.54
CA HIS A 90 -70.82 -60.56 76.59
C HIS A 90 -70.60 -61.49 77.79
N LEU A 91 -69.34 -61.81 78.13
CA LEU A 91 -68.99 -62.61 79.31
C LEU A 91 -69.27 -61.89 80.64
N LEU A 92 -69.06 -60.57 80.72
CA LEU A 92 -69.38 -59.77 81.91
C LEU A 92 -70.89 -59.59 82.12
N ILE A 93 -71.67 -59.46 81.05
CA ILE A 93 -73.14 -59.39 81.13
C ILE A 93 -73.74 -60.77 81.47
N SER A 94 -73.12 -61.88 81.03
CA SER A 94 -73.55 -63.22 81.46
C SER A 94 -73.14 -63.54 82.91
N LEU A 95 -72.00 -63.03 83.40
CA LEU A 95 -71.58 -63.24 84.79
C LEU A 95 -72.45 -62.47 85.79
N ALA A 96 -72.90 -61.26 85.43
CA ALA A 96 -73.77 -60.44 86.28
C ALA A 96 -75.24 -60.90 86.31
N ALA A 97 -75.65 -61.79 85.40
CA ALA A 97 -77.00 -62.35 85.31
C ALA A 97 -77.15 -63.76 85.92
N MET A 98 -76.07 -64.32 86.48
CA MET A 98 -76.03 -65.68 87.06
C MET A 98 -76.00 -65.71 88.60
N GLU A 99 -76.30 -64.60 89.29
CA GLU A 99 -76.35 -64.54 90.77
C GLU A 99 -77.75 -64.75 91.37
N GLU A 100 -78.75 -65.16 90.58
CA GLU A 100 -80.05 -65.59 91.13
C GLU A 100 -80.78 -66.48 90.12
N ARG A 101 -80.49 -67.79 90.14
CA ARG A 101 -81.42 -68.89 89.84
C ARG A 101 -80.74 -70.23 90.08
N GLU A 102 -81.37 -71.05 90.90
CA GLU A 102 -80.98 -72.43 91.22
C GLU A 102 -80.71 -73.25 89.96
N ILE A 103 -79.63 -74.01 90.03
CA ILE A 103 -78.99 -74.74 88.93
C ILE A 103 -79.81 -75.98 88.56
N ASP A 104 -80.23 -76.08 87.29
CA ASP A 104 -80.52 -77.36 86.66
C ASP A 104 -79.18 -77.94 86.16
N SER A 105 -78.56 -78.78 86.99
CA SER A 105 -77.15 -79.21 86.86
C SER A 105 -76.89 -80.01 85.59
N GLU A 106 -77.90 -80.69 85.04
CA GLU A 106 -77.79 -81.49 83.83
C GLU A 106 -77.67 -80.65 82.55
N SER A 107 -78.41 -79.53 82.47
CA SER A 107 -78.38 -78.62 81.31
C SER A 107 -77.01 -77.94 81.15
N SER A 108 -76.43 -77.49 82.26
CA SER A 108 -75.10 -76.86 82.28
C SER A 108 -74.00 -77.86 81.93
N VAL A 109 -74.09 -79.10 82.40
CA VAL A 109 -73.14 -80.18 82.07
C VAL A 109 -73.22 -80.57 80.58
N HIS A 110 -74.42 -80.61 79.99
CA HIS A 110 -74.57 -80.86 78.55
C HIS A 110 -73.95 -79.74 77.70
N ARG A 111 -74.13 -78.47 78.10
CA ARG A 111 -73.53 -77.33 77.39
C ARG A 111 -72.01 -77.32 77.46
N ILE A 112 -71.43 -77.70 78.60
CA ILE A 112 -69.97 -77.83 78.74
C ILE A 112 -69.43 -78.92 77.81
N LYS A 113 -70.06 -80.11 77.79
CA LYS A 113 -69.66 -81.20 76.88
C LYS A 113 -69.74 -80.80 75.40
N GLN A 114 -70.77 -80.03 75.03
CA GLN A 114 -70.90 -79.51 73.67
C GLN A 114 -69.78 -78.53 73.31
N LEU A 115 -69.42 -77.62 74.21
CA LEU A 115 -68.31 -76.67 74.00
C LEU A 115 -66.94 -77.37 73.98
N GLU A 116 -66.76 -78.43 74.78
CA GLU A 116 -65.56 -79.26 74.72
C GLU A 116 -65.44 -79.97 73.37
N HIS A 117 -66.55 -80.49 72.84
CA HIS A 117 -66.58 -81.07 71.51
C HIS A 117 -66.29 -80.04 70.40
N GLU A 118 -66.93 -78.86 70.44
CA GLU A 118 -66.65 -77.76 69.49
C GLU A 118 -65.20 -77.28 69.56
N ARG A 119 -64.62 -77.21 70.76
CA ARG A 119 -63.21 -76.86 70.97
C ARG A 119 -62.27 -77.93 70.41
N ASP A 120 -62.60 -79.21 70.59
CA ASP A 120 -61.79 -80.31 70.06
C ASP A 120 -61.89 -80.40 68.53
N GLU A 121 -63.05 -80.12 67.94
CA GLU A 121 -63.21 -80.02 66.48
C GLU A 121 -62.44 -78.81 65.90
N LEU A 122 -62.53 -77.63 66.52
CA LEU A 122 -61.73 -76.46 66.10
C LEU A 122 -60.22 -76.71 66.24
N ARG A 123 -59.80 -77.44 67.27
CA ARG A 123 -58.41 -77.82 67.45
C ARG A 123 -57.94 -78.73 66.32
N LYS A 124 -58.76 -79.71 65.91
CA LYS A 124 -58.46 -80.56 64.74
C LYS A 124 -58.41 -79.75 63.46
N ASP A 125 -59.30 -78.79 63.25
CA ASP A 125 -59.29 -77.92 62.07
C ASP A 125 -58.03 -77.04 62.00
N ILE A 126 -57.59 -76.47 63.14
CA ILE A 126 -56.35 -75.70 63.22
C ILE A 126 -55.13 -76.59 62.98
N GLU A 127 -55.09 -77.78 63.59
CA GLU A 127 -54.02 -78.76 63.35
C GLU A 127 -54.00 -79.19 61.87
N GLN A 128 -55.17 -79.34 61.23
CA GLN A 128 -55.28 -79.66 59.80
C GLN A 128 -54.83 -78.50 58.90
N LEU A 129 -55.17 -77.25 59.22
CA LEU A 129 -54.67 -76.06 58.51
C LEU A 129 -53.16 -75.91 58.67
N CYS A 130 -52.64 -76.12 59.88
CA CYS A 130 -51.20 -76.10 60.13
C CYS A 130 -50.49 -77.25 59.43
N MET A 131 -51.04 -78.46 59.38
CA MET A 131 -50.47 -79.57 58.60
C MET A 131 -50.54 -79.33 57.08
N GLN A 132 -51.60 -78.70 56.58
CA GLN A 132 -51.72 -78.29 55.17
C GLN A 132 -50.73 -77.18 54.79
N GLN A 133 -50.45 -76.25 55.71
CA GLN A 133 -49.48 -75.16 55.50
C GLN A 133 -48.03 -75.56 55.81
N ALA A 134 -47.81 -76.56 56.68
CA ALA A 134 -46.51 -77.11 57.06
C ALA A 134 -46.05 -78.29 56.18
N GLY A 135 -46.87 -78.76 55.23
CA GLY A 135 -46.51 -79.79 54.26
C GLY A 135 -45.51 -79.30 53.20
N PRO A 136 -44.56 -80.12 52.69
CA PRO A 136 -43.40 -79.63 51.95
C PRO A 136 -43.63 -79.17 50.49
N SER A 137 -44.83 -79.20 49.92
CA SER A 137 -44.95 -79.30 48.44
C SER A 137 -45.48 -78.08 47.69
N TYR A 138 -46.38 -77.24 48.22
CA TYR A 138 -46.94 -76.12 47.44
C TYR A 138 -46.55 -74.73 47.96
N LEU A 139 -46.82 -74.44 49.24
CA LEU A 139 -46.53 -73.12 49.81
C LEU A 139 -45.01 -72.85 49.88
N ALA A 140 -44.21 -73.85 50.24
CA ALA A 140 -42.75 -73.72 50.28
C ALA A 140 -42.14 -73.50 48.89
N VAL A 141 -42.64 -74.19 47.86
CA VAL A 141 -42.16 -74.06 46.48
C VAL A 141 -42.59 -72.71 45.86
N ALA A 142 -43.85 -72.32 46.05
CA ALA A 142 -44.34 -71.00 45.61
C ALA A 142 -43.57 -69.86 46.29
N THR A 143 -43.35 -69.97 47.61
CA THR A 143 -42.57 -68.99 48.39
C THR A 143 -41.12 -68.93 47.91
N ARG A 144 -40.47 -70.07 47.64
CA ARG A 144 -39.11 -70.12 47.07
C ARG A 144 -39.04 -69.50 45.68
N MET A 145 -40.01 -69.79 44.80
CA MET A 145 -40.11 -69.19 43.46
C MET A 145 -40.33 -67.67 43.53
N HIS A 146 -41.20 -67.21 44.45
CA HIS A 146 -41.41 -65.79 44.70
C HIS A 146 -40.13 -65.12 45.21
N PHE A 147 -39.44 -65.68 46.20
CA PHE A 147 -38.17 -65.14 46.68
C PHE A 147 -37.09 -65.11 45.60
N GLN A 148 -36.99 -66.15 44.77
CA GLN A 148 -36.03 -66.17 43.66
C GLN A 148 -36.36 -65.14 42.59
N ARG A 149 -37.64 -64.97 42.24
CA ARG A 149 -38.08 -63.92 41.30
C ARG A 149 -37.87 -62.52 41.89
N THR A 150 -38.14 -62.33 43.17
CA THR A 150 -37.88 -61.06 43.87
C THR A 150 -36.39 -60.75 43.89
N ALA A 151 -35.52 -61.70 44.23
CA ALA A 151 -34.07 -61.53 44.20
C ALA A 151 -33.54 -61.24 42.77
N GLY A 152 -34.08 -61.92 41.75
CA GLY A 152 -33.75 -61.64 40.35
C GLY A 152 -34.15 -60.22 39.92
N LEU A 153 -35.36 -59.79 40.27
CA LEU A 153 -35.84 -58.43 40.02
C LEU A 153 -35.04 -57.38 40.81
N GLU A 154 -34.66 -57.66 42.05
CA GLU A 154 -33.80 -56.78 42.85
C GLU A 154 -32.42 -56.62 42.21
N GLN A 155 -31.83 -57.71 41.71
CA GLN A 155 -30.56 -57.66 40.99
C GLN A 155 -30.69 -56.90 39.66
N GLU A 156 -31.77 -57.08 38.91
CA GLU A 156 -32.06 -56.31 37.70
C GLU A 156 -32.24 -54.81 38.01
N ILE A 157 -32.99 -54.47 39.06
CA ILE A 157 -33.15 -53.11 39.54
C ILE A 157 -31.78 -52.51 39.91
N GLU A 158 -30.93 -53.26 40.60
CA GLU A 158 -29.61 -52.79 41.00
C GLU A 158 -28.68 -52.61 39.79
N ASN A 159 -28.74 -53.52 38.81
CA ASN A 159 -28.01 -53.38 37.55
C ASN A 159 -28.50 -52.16 36.75
N LEU A 160 -29.81 -51.92 36.69
CA LEU A 160 -30.40 -50.75 36.03
C LEU A 160 -30.02 -49.45 36.75
N LYS A 161 -29.98 -49.44 38.09
CA LYS A 161 -29.48 -48.29 38.87
C LYS A 161 -28.02 -47.98 38.55
N LYS A 162 -27.16 -49.00 38.47
CA LYS A 162 -25.75 -48.81 38.08
C LYS A 162 -25.62 -48.24 36.68
N LYS A 163 -26.36 -48.78 35.70
CA LYS A 163 -26.40 -48.25 34.32
C LYS A 163 -26.91 -46.80 34.28
N LEU A 164 -27.95 -46.49 35.05
CA LEU A 164 -28.48 -45.13 35.17
C LEU A 164 -27.43 -44.19 35.79
N ALA A 165 -26.73 -44.61 36.83
CA ALA A 165 -25.66 -43.82 37.44
C ALA A 165 -24.53 -43.51 36.44
N ILE A 166 -24.09 -44.51 35.67
CA ILE A 166 -23.09 -44.33 34.59
C ILE A 166 -23.61 -43.33 33.55
N CYS A 167 -24.81 -43.55 33.02
CA CYS A 167 -25.43 -42.67 32.03
C CYS A 167 -25.59 -41.22 32.54
N THR A 168 -25.97 -41.02 33.81
CA THR A 168 -26.07 -39.68 34.39
C THR A 168 -24.71 -39.00 34.56
N ARG A 169 -23.64 -39.76 34.78
CA ARG A 169 -22.28 -39.22 34.84
C ARG A 169 -21.80 -38.83 33.44
N GLU A 170 -21.98 -39.70 32.46
CA GLU A 170 -21.66 -39.40 31.05
C GLU A 170 -22.41 -38.17 30.55
N ASN A 171 -23.70 -38.04 30.88
CA ASN A 171 -24.48 -36.86 30.49
C ASN A 171 -23.95 -35.56 31.14
N ARG A 172 -23.46 -35.61 32.38
CA ARG A 172 -22.79 -34.46 33.02
C ARG A 172 -21.47 -34.12 32.32
N ASN A 173 -20.65 -35.13 32.02
CA ASN A 173 -19.39 -34.94 31.29
C ASN A 173 -19.63 -34.31 29.91
N LEU A 174 -20.61 -34.80 29.15
CA LEU A 174 -20.98 -34.23 27.85
C LEU A 174 -21.49 -32.79 27.97
N GLN A 175 -22.20 -32.47 29.05
CA GLN A 175 -22.63 -31.10 29.31
C GLN A 175 -21.45 -30.16 29.62
N GLU A 176 -20.46 -30.63 30.36
CA GLU A 176 -19.20 -29.90 30.62
C GLU A 176 -18.41 -29.70 29.32
N GLU A 177 -18.21 -30.76 28.53
CA GLU A 177 -17.55 -30.70 27.21
C GLU A 177 -18.26 -29.72 26.27
N LEU A 178 -19.60 -29.76 26.22
CA LEU A 178 -20.39 -28.83 25.40
C LEU A 178 -20.19 -27.38 25.85
N SER A 179 -20.17 -27.13 27.16
CA SER A 179 -19.93 -25.79 27.70
C SER A 179 -18.54 -25.26 27.33
N GLU A 180 -17.54 -26.15 27.35
CA GLU A 180 -16.17 -25.81 26.98
C GLU A 180 -16.01 -25.56 25.48
N VAL A 181 -16.69 -26.35 24.63
CA VAL A 181 -16.75 -26.12 23.18
C VAL A 181 -17.36 -24.75 22.87
N TYR A 182 -18.45 -24.37 23.55
CA TYR A 182 -19.04 -23.04 23.37
C TYR A 182 -18.09 -21.92 23.83
N ARG A 183 -17.36 -22.12 24.93
CA ARG A 183 -16.35 -21.16 25.42
C ARG A 183 -15.23 -20.97 24.40
N ILE A 184 -14.69 -22.07 23.86
CA ILE A 184 -13.65 -22.04 22.81
C ILE A 184 -14.18 -21.39 21.54
N LYS A 185 -15.43 -21.67 21.14
CA LYS A 185 -16.07 -21.05 19.98
C LYS A 185 -16.13 -19.53 20.10
N SER A 186 -16.51 -19.01 21.27
CA SER A 186 -16.53 -17.55 21.51
C SER A 186 -15.12 -16.96 21.43
N GLN A 187 -14.13 -17.59 22.07
CA GLN A 187 -12.74 -17.12 21.99
C GLN A 187 -12.19 -17.11 20.55
N LEU A 188 -12.55 -18.11 19.74
CA LEU A 188 -12.16 -18.15 18.34
C LEU A 188 -12.80 -17.03 17.52
N ALA A 189 -14.07 -16.70 17.80
CA ALA A 189 -14.75 -15.58 17.15
C ALA A 189 -14.08 -14.25 17.50
N ASP A 190 -13.74 -14.03 18.78
CA ASP A 190 -13.03 -12.83 19.23
C ASP A 190 -11.64 -12.72 18.55
N LEU A 191 -10.86 -13.80 18.56
CA LEU A 191 -9.54 -13.84 17.89
C LEU A 191 -9.66 -13.58 16.39
N HIS A 192 -10.66 -14.15 15.71
CA HIS A 192 -10.91 -13.92 14.30
C HIS A 192 -11.26 -12.45 14.01
N SER A 193 -12.11 -11.83 14.83
CA SER A 193 -12.46 -10.41 14.67
C SER A 193 -11.26 -9.48 14.87
N VAL A 194 -10.40 -9.78 15.86
CA VAL A 194 -9.14 -9.05 16.09
C VAL A 194 -8.21 -9.21 14.89
N GLU A 195 -8.06 -10.42 14.36
CA GLU A 195 -7.19 -10.65 13.21
C GLU A 195 -7.71 -9.97 11.94
N LEU A 196 -9.03 -9.99 11.71
CA LEU A 196 -9.66 -9.22 10.63
C LEU A 196 -9.38 -7.72 10.76
N SER A 197 -9.48 -7.16 11.98
CA SER A 197 -9.19 -5.74 12.20
C SER A 197 -7.75 -5.36 11.88
N LYS A 198 -6.79 -6.22 12.26
CA LYS A 198 -5.37 -6.04 11.91
C LYS A 198 -5.13 -6.14 10.41
N ASN A 199 -5.78 -7.08 9.74
CA ASN A 199 -5.65 -7.25 8.29
C ASN A 199 -6.23 -6.05 7.53
N MET A 200 -7.38 -5.52 7.96
CA MET A 200 -7.93 -4.29 7.41
C MET A 200 -6.99 -3.09 7.60
N GLU A 201 -6.32 -2.98 8.75
CA GLU A 201 -5.36 -1.91 8.99
C GLU A 201 -4.09 -2.05 8.13
N ALA A 202 -3.57 -3.27 7.99
CA ALA A 202 -2.46 -3.56 7.07
C ALA A 202 -2.83 -3.25 5.61
N GLU A 203 -4.07 -3.54 5.18
CA GLU A 203 -4.55 -3.20 3.85
C GLU A 203 -4.61 -1.67 3.63
N LYS A 204 -5.04 -0.90 4.63
CA LYS A 204 -5.01 0.57 4.57
C LYS A 204 -3.58 1.10 4.45
N GLN A 205 -2.64 0.55 5.21
CA GLN A 205 -1.23 0.92 5.12
C GLN A 205 -0.66 0.59 3.74
N LEU A 206 -0.96 -0.58 3.18
CA LEU A 206 -0.56 -0.93 1.82
C LEU A 206 -1.11 0.05 0.79
N LYS A 207 -2.40 0.40 0.87
CA LYS A 207 -3.00 1.39 -0.04
C LYS A 207 -2.37 2.77 0.11
N PHE A 208 -2.05 3.18 1.34
CA PHE A 208 -1.31 4.43 1.60
C PHE A 208 0.06 4.42 0.92
N PHE A 209 0.87 3.37 1.14
CA PHE A 209 2.18 3.27 0.51
C PHE A 209 2.10 3.20 -1.02
N GLN A 210 1.11 2.48 -1.56
CA GLN A 210 0.86 2.43 -3.01
C GLN A 210 0.57 3.83 -3.56
N SER A 211 -0.24 4.63 -2.85
CA SER A 211 -0.52 6.02 -3.24
C SER A 211 0.71 6.91 -3.16
N CYS A 212 1.54 6.77 -2.11
CA CYS A 212 2.79 7.52 -1.98
C CYS A 212 3.78 7.18 -3.09
N VAL A 213 3.92 5.89 -3.42
CA VAL A 213 4.79 5.43 -4.50
C VAL A 213 4.30 5.94 -5.86
N ALA A 214 2.99 5.90 -6.11
CA ALA A 214 2.41 6.46 -7.34
C ALA A 214 2.66 7.98 -7.46
N ALA A 215 2.49 8.72 -6.37
CA ALA A 215 2.77 10.16 -6.34
C ALA A 215 4.25 10.47 -6.57
N ALA A 216 5.16 9.73 -5.93
CA ALA A 216 6.59 9.89 -6.13
C ALA A 216 7.02 9.57 -7.57
N PHE A 217 6.40 8.56 -8.21
CA PHE A 217 6.65 8.30 -9.62
C PHE A 217 6.15 9.42 -10.53
N ALA A 218 4.96 9.96 -10.27
CA ALA A 218 4.44 11.10 -11.03
C ALA A 218 5.32 12.35 -10.87
N GLU A 219 5.82 12.63 -9.66
CA GLU A 219 6.74 13.74 -9.39
C GLU A 219 8.10 13.54 -10.09
N ARG A 220 8.64 12.32 -10.05
CA ARG A 220 9.86 11.95 -10.78
C ARG A 220 9.67 12.15 -12.28
N ASP A 221 8.55 11.70 -12.85
CA ASP A 221 8.27 11.83 -14.28
C ASP A 221 8.09 13.30 -14.68
N ASN A 222 7.42 14.12 -13.85
CA ASN A 222 7.32 15.56 -14.09
C ASN A 222 8.70 16.25 -14.04
N SER A 223 9.53 15.92 -13.05
CA SER A 223 10.88 16.45 -12.91
C SER A 223 11.78 16.06 -14.09
N LEU A 224 11.63 14.83 -14.59
CA LEU A 224 12.36 14.33 -15.76
C LEU A 224 11.95 15.10 -17.02
N MET A 225 10.65 15.30 -17.24
CA MET A 225 10.15 16.10 -18.37
C MET A 225 10.64 17.56 -18.30
N GLU A 226 10.65 18.17 -17.12
CA GLU A 226 11.19 19.51 -16.92
C GLU A 226 12.69 19.58 -17.21
N ALA A 227 13.46 18.56 -16.80
CA ALA A 227 14.89 18.45 -17.09
C ALA A 227 15.17 18.24 -18.58
N GLU A 228 14.41 17.40 -19.28
CA GLU A 228 14.51 17.22 -20.73
C GLU A 228 14.23 18.54 -21.46
N LYS A 229 13.17 19.25 -21.08
CA LYS A 229 12.85 20.56 -21.65
C LYS A 229 13.93 21.60 -21.34
N ALA A 230 14.60 21.54 -20.19
CA ALA A 230 15.72 22.41 -19.87
C ALA A 230 16.93 22.11 -20.77
N LYS A 231 17.22 20.82 -20.97
CA LYS A 231 18.28 20.35 -21.86
C LYS A 231 18.05 20.77 -23.32
N GLU A 232 16.83 20.62 -23.84
CA GLU A 232 16.47 21.10 -25.19
C GLU A 232 16.75 22.60 -25.37
N ARG A 233 16.46 23.41 -24.34
CA ARG A 233 16.75 24.85 -24.37
C ARG A 233 18.26 25.13 -24.30
N GLU A 234 19.00 24.38 -23.49
CA GLU A 234 20.47 24.49 -23.42
C GLU A 234 21.13 24.12 -24.76
N GLU A 235 20.69 23.04 -25.39
CA GLU A 235 21.18 22.61 -26.71
C GLU A 235 20.88 23.69 -27.78
N ALA A 236 19.67 24.25 -27.77
CA ALA A 236 19.31 25.36 -28.65
C ALA A 236 20.14 26.64 -28.40
N MET A 237 20.49 26.94 -27.15
CA MET A 237 21.35 28.07 -26.80
C MET A 237 22.81 27.81 -27.19
N SER A 238 23.30 26.58 -27.03
CA SER A 238 24.64 26.17 -27.45
C SER A 238 24.81 26.30 -28.96
N GLN A 239 23.79 25.93 -29.74
CA GLN A 239 23.79 26.13 -31.18
C GLN A 239 23.87 27.61 -31.56
N LYS A 240 23.08 28.48 -30.91
CA LYS A 240 23.16 29.94 -31.12
C LYS A 240 24.53 30.52 -30.73
N LEU A 241 25.15 30.01 -29.67
CA LEU A 241 26.49 30.44 -29.25
C LEU A 241 27.52 30.06 -30.32
N ASN A 242 27.44 28.85 -30.86
CA ASN A 242 28.30 28.43 -31.98
C ASN A 242 28.12 29.34 -33.20
N ASP A 243 26.89 29.69 -33.57
CA ASP A 243 26.63 30.61 -34.69
C ASP A 243 27.24 32.00 -34.43
N ILE A 244 27.16 32.51 -33.19
CA ILE A 244 27.78 33.79 -32.80
C ILE A 244 29.31 33.69 -32.83
N GLN A 245 29.86 32.59 -32.33
CA GLN A 245 31.30 32.33 -32.31
C GLN A 245 31.86 32.31 -33.74
N GLN A 246 31.20 31.61 -34.66
CA GLN A 246 31.60 31.57 -36.07
C GLN A 246 31.57 32.97 -36.70
N ARG A 247 30.51 33.75 -36.46
CA ARG A 247 30.43 35.14 -36.94
C ARG A 247 31.53 36.03 -36.38
N LEU A 248 31.92 35.82 -35.12
CA LEU A 248 32.99 36.57 -34.48
C LEU A 248 34.35 36.21 -35.12
N GLU A 249 34.58 34.94 -35.41
CA GLU A 249 35.78 34.47 -36.13
C GLU A 249 35.85 35.06 -37.54
N GLU A 250 34.73 35.07 -38.29
CA GLU A 250 34.62 35.70 -39.61
C GLU A 250 34.94 37.21 -39.55
N LEU A 251 34.29 37.96 -38.65
CA LEU A 251 34.54 39.39 -38.47
C LEU A 251 35.98 39.70 -38.02
N THR A 252 36.57 38.82 -37.20
CA THR A 252 37.97 38.97 -36.77
C THR A 252 38.93 38.77 -37.94
N ALA A 253 38.65 37.80 -38.82
CA ALA A 253 39.43 37.60 -40.03
C ALA A 253 39.32 38.80 -40.99
N GLU A 254 38.11 39.31 -41.22
CA GLU A 254 37.88 40.52 -42.03
C GLU A 254 38.61 41.74 -41.45
N PHE A 255 38.55 41.94 -40.13
CA PHE A 255 39.27 43.01 -39.45
C PHE A 255 40.80 42.90 -39.62
N LEU A 256 41.35 41.69 -39.55
CA LEU A 256 42.79 41.46 -39.76
C LEU A 256 43.20 41.72 -41.21
N GLU A 257 42.39 41.32 -42.19
CA GLU A 257 42.62 41.64 -43.60
C GLU A 257 42.58 43.14 -43.86
N GLU A 258 41.59 43.84 -43.31
CA GLU A 258 41.46 45.29 -43.48
C GLU A 258 42.62 46.04 -42.82
N LYS A 259 43.06 45.59 -41.64
CA LYS A 259 44.26 46.11 -40.97
C LYS A 259 45.52 45.92 -41.83
N LYS A 260 45.64 44.77 -42.52
CA LYS A 260 46.74 44.52 -43.46
C LYS A 260 46.67 45.48 -44.64
N ARG A 261 45.52 45.63 -45.30
CA ARG A 261 45.33 46.59 -46.41
C ARG A 261 45.64 48.03 -45.99
N SER A 262 45.18 48.44 -44.81
CA SER A 262 45.46 49.75 -44.25
C SER A 262 46.97 49.97 -44.06
N SER A 263 47.70 48.96 -43.56
CA SER A 263 49.16 49.04 -43.43
C SER A 263 49.88 49.13 -44.78
N GLU A 264 49.40 48.40 -45.80
CA GLU A 264 49.94 48.45 -47.17
C GLU A 264 49.71 49.83 -47.80
N LEU A 265 48.50 50.38 -47.65
CA LEU A 265 48.17 51.73 -48.12
C LEU A 265 48.99 52.81 -47.41
N GLN A 266 49.23 52.67 -46.10
CA GLN A 266 50.06 53.61 -45.36
C GLN A 266 51.52 53.57 -45.84
N VAL A 267 52.05 52.38 -46.13
CA VAL A 267 53.39 52.23 -46.73
C VAL A 267 53.43 52.89 -48.11
N GLU A 268 52.42 52.69 -48.95
CA GLU A 268 52.36 53.29 -50.29
C GLU A 268 52.22 54.81 -50.24
N ALA A 269 51.39 55.34 -49.33
CA ALA A 269 51.26 56.77 -49.09
C ALA A 269 52.61 57.41 -48.72
N VAL A 270 53.39 56.76 -47.85
CA VAL A 270 54.75 57.23 -47.49
C VAL A 270 55.70 57.19 -48.70
N LYS A 271 55.59 56.19 -49.59
CA LYS A 271 56.39 56.16 -50.83
C LYS A 271 56.01 57.30 -51.78
N LEU A 272 54.71 57.51 -52.00
CA LEU A 272 54.20 58.59 -52.84
C LEU A 272 54.58 59.97 -52.29
N GLN A 273 54.54 60.15 -50.97
CA GLN A 273 55.02 61.36 -50.32
C GLN A 273 56.51 61.61 -50.64
N LYS A 274 57.37 60.60 -50.48
CA LYS A 274 58.79 60.70 -50.85
C LYS A 274 58.99 61.00 -52.33
N LEU A 275 58.17 60.43 -53.21
CA LEU A 275 58.23 60.71 -54.64
C LEU A 275 57.81 62.16 -54.93
N SER A 276 56.77 62.66 -54.26
CA SER A 276 56.33 64.06 -54.34
C SER A 276 57.44 65.01 -53.91
N GLU A 277 58.14 64.73 -52.80
CA GLU A 277 59.31 65.51 -52.34
C GLU A 277 60.48 65.49 -53.33
N ILE A 278 60.67 64.39 -54.07
CA ILE A 278 61.66 64.31 -55.16
C ILE A 278 61.22 65.18 -56.35
N SER A 279 59.97 65.02 -56.78
CA SER A 279 59.39 65.79 -57.88
C SER A 279 59.43 67.29 -57.60
N GLU A 280 59.05 67.72 -56.40
CA GLU A 280 59.13 69.13 -55.97
C GLU A 280 60.56 69.66 -56.06
N ARG A 281 61.57 68.87 -55.64
CA ARG A 281 62.98 69.24 -55.82
C ARG A 281 63.38 69.34 -57.29
N LEU A 282 62.90 68.44 -58.15
CA LEU A 282 63.15 68.50 -59.59
C LEU A 282 62.50 69.74 -60.23
N ILE A 283 61.23 70.00 -59.92
CA ILE A 283 60.48 71.17 -60.37
C ILE A 283 61.24 72.44 -60.00
N ASN A 284 61.67 72.56 -58.73
CA ASN A 284 62.45 73.71 -58.29
C ASN A 284 63.76 73.86 -59.08
N LYS A 285 64.47 72.76 -59.39
CA LYS A 285 65.70 72.82 -60.21
C LYS A 285 65.43 73.26 -61.66
N PHE A 286 64.44 72.67 -62.32
CA PHE A 286 64.07 73.06 -63.69
C PHE A 286 63.57 74.50 -63.75
N TYR A 287 62.83 74.93 -62.74
CA TYR A 287 62.38 76.31 -62.62
C TYR A 287 63.55 77.29 -62.43
N VAL A 288 64.58 76.92 -61.66
CA VAL A 288 65.82 77.71 -61.54
C VAL A 288 66.55 77.80 -62.88
N ILE A 289 66.63 76.71 -63.66
CA ILE A 289 67.24 76.70 -64.99
C ILE A 289 66.47 77.64 -65.94
N ARG A 290 65.13 77.56 -65.90
CA ARG A 290 64.22 78.45 -66.63
C ARG A 290 64.37 79.92 -66.24
N GLN A 291 64.49 80.23 -64.95
CA GLN A 291 64.72 81.60 -64.49
C GLN A 291 66.09 82.12 -64.92
N ALA A 292 67.12 81.25 -64.95
CA ALA A 292 68.45 81.60 -65.42
C ALA A 292 68.49 81.92 -66.93
N SER A 293 67.65 81.29 -67.75
CA SER A 293 67.52 81.62 -69.18
C SER A 293 66.67 82.86 -69.45
N LEU A 294 65.73 83.22 -68.57
CA LEU A 294 64.80 84.36 -68.72
C LEU A 294 65.20 85.63 -67.91
N GLY A 295 66.14 85.52 -66.96
CA GLY A 295 66.70 86.67 -66.22
C GLY A 295 65.81 87.29 -65.13
N CYS A 296 64.76 86.61 -64.65
CA CYS A 296 63.83 87.14 -63.63
C CYS A 296 63.61 86.15 -62.48
N PHE A 297 63.78 86.61 -61.23
CA PHE A 297 63.62 85.81 -60.01
C PHE A 297 62.38 86.25 -59.22
N VAL A 298 61.31 85.47 -59.28
CA VAL A 298 60.16 85.58 -58.39
C VAL A 298 59.95 84.22 -57.74
N ASP A 299 59.93 84.17 -56.41
CA ASP A 299 59.61 82.93 -55.69
C ASP A 299 58.09 82.72 -55.72
N ARG A 300 57.68 81.52 -56.16
CA ARG A 300 56.28 81.14 -56.40
C ARG A 300 55.97 79.78 -55.77
N ASN A 301 54.68 79.54 -55.58
CA ASN A 301 54.12 78.23 -55.21
C ASN A 301 54.60 77.12 -56.18
N VAL A 302 54.82 75.91 -55.68
CA VAL A 302 55.21 74.72 -56.47
C VAL A 302 54.22 74.44 -57.61
N GLU A 303 52.91 74.58 -57.40
CA GLU A 303 51.90 74.40 -58.45
C GLU A 303 52.01 75.47 -59.54
N GLU A 304 52.28 76.73 -59.18
CA GLU A 304 52.51 77.80 -60.15
C GLU A 304 53.84 77.60 -60.91
N LYS A 305 54.87 77.06 -60.24
CA LYS A 305 56.13 76.66 -60.88
C LYS A 305 55.89 75.54 -61.90
N CYS A 306 55.05 74.56 -61.57
CA CYS A 306 54.65 73.48 -62.48
C CYS A 306 53.87 73.99 -63.69
N THR A 307 52.82 74.80 -63.49
CA THR A 307 52.03 75.32 -64.61
C THR A 307 52.90 76.11 -65.58
N HIS A 308 53.80 76.96 -65.07
CA HIS A 308 54.72 77.71 -65.91
C HIS A 308 55.77 76.88 -66.65
N LEU A 309 56.15 75.70 -66.13
CA LEU A 309 57.03 74.76 -66.83
C LEU A 309 56.26 73.92 -67.87
N LEU A 310 54.99 73.63 -67.61
CA LEU A 310 54.11 72.90 -68.53
C LEU A 310 53.62 73.79 -69.70
N ASP A 311 53.44 75.08 -69.45
CA ASP A 311 53.05 76.07 -70.46
C ASP A 311 54.22 76.48 -71.37
N ASP A 312 55.40 75.89 -71.20
CA ASP A 312 56.55 76.19 -72.06
C ASP A 312 56.40 75.62 -73.46
N PRO A 313 56.71 76.41 -74.50
CA PRO A 313 56.70 75.91 -75.86
C PRO A 313 57.69 74.74 -75.97
N PRO A 314 57.30 73.63 -76.64
CA PRO A 314 58.09 72.41 -76.69
C PRO A 314 59.49 72.64 -77.26
N GLU A 315 59.71 73.67 -78.10
CA GLU A 315 61.03 74.04 -78.60
C GLU A 315 62.00 74.52 -77.50
N MET A 316 61.50 75.01 -76.36
CA MET A 316 62.30 75.42 -75.21
C MET A 316 62.95 74.22 -74.49
N TRP A 317 62.36 73.02 -74.64
CA TRP A 317 62.78 71.82 -73.91
C TRP A 317 63.00 70.59 -74.81
N SER A 318 62.87 70.71 -76.14
CA SER A 318 62.99 69.58 -77.06
C SER A 318 64.43 69.29 -77.51
N PHE A 319 64.82 68.02 -77.41
CA PHE A 319 65.58 67.33 -78.46
C PHE A 319 64.71 66.15 -78.94
N ASP A 320 64.28 66.24 -80.21
CA ASP A 320 63.49 65.35 -81.09
C ASP A 320 62.63 64.21 -80.48
N CYS A 321 61.32 64.22 -80.76
CA CYS A 321 60.35 63.24 -80.28
C CYS A 321 59.61 62.50 -81.42
N HIS A 322 60.11 61.30 -81.74
CA HIS A 322 59.33 60.23 -82.36
C HIS A 322 59.12 59.10 -81.35
N SER A 323 57.88 58.85 -80.94
CA SER A 323 57.28 57.50 -80.82
C SER A 323 55.90 57.55 -80.13
N GLN A 324 54.85 57.59 -80.96
CA GLN A 324 53.44 57.51 -80.57
C GLN A 324 52.99 56.08 -80.17
N THR A 325 53.81 55.29 -79.46
CA THR A 325 53.47 53.89 -79.11
C THR A 325 53.01 53.66 -77.67
N SER A 326 53.27 54.59 -76.74
CA SER A 326 52.85 54.44 -75.33
C SER A 326 51.38 54.78 -75.09
N THR A 327 50.83 55.75 -75.82
CA THR A 327 49.44 56.20 -75.64
C THR A 327 48.43 55.13 -76.04
N SER A 328 48.72 54.34 -77.08
CA SER A 328 47.82 53.27 -77.56
C SER A 328 47.71 52.11 -76.58
N LYS A 329 48.77 51.78 -75.82
CA LYS A 329 48.76 50.66 -74.85
C LYS A 329 48.03 51.05 -73.56
N TYR A 330 48.11 52.32 -73.16
CA TYR A 330 47.36 52.87 -72.05
C TYR A 330 45.86 52.93 -72.35
N ILE A 331 45.47 53.34 -73.57
CA ILE A 331 44.07 53.34 -74.00
C ILE A 331 43.49 51.92 -73.99
N ALA A 332 44.24 50.92 -74.50
CA ALA A 332 43.79 49.52 -74.47
C ALA A 332 43.62 48.98 -73.03
N SER A 333 44.51 49.34 -72.10
CA SER A 333 44.41 48.96 -70.68
C SER A 333 43.18 49.57 -70.01
N LEU A 334 42.88 50.84 -70.30
CA LEU A 334 41.70 51.52 -69.77
C LEU A 334 40.40 50.95 -70.36
N GLU A 335 40.39 50.57 -71.62
CA GLU A 335 39.24 49.92 -72.25
C GLU A 335 38.97 48.53 -71.64
N GLU A 336 40.02 47.75 -71.37
CA GLU A 336 39.90 46.46 -70.68
C GLU A 336 39.36 46.65 -69.26
N GLU A 337 39.89 47.60 -68.48
CA GLU A 337 39.37 47.93 -67.14
C GLU A 337 37.90 48.37 -67.18
N LEU A 338 37.49 49.19 -68.15
CA LEU A 338 36.10 49.59 -68.32
C LEU A 338 35.18 48.40 -68.63
N THR A 339 35.64 47.40 -69.39
CA THR A 339 34.85 46.18 -69.64
C THR A 339 34.72 45.32 -68.38
N THR A 340 35.78 45.19 -67.58
CA THR A 340 35.71 44.45 -66.31
C THR A 340 34.80 45.13 -65.28
N LEU A 341 34.83 46.47 -65.21
CA LEU A 341 33.94 47.25 -64.36
C LEU A 341 32.48 47.16 -64.81
N ARG A 342 32.23 47.13 -66.11
CA ARG A 342 30.87 46.93 -66.65
C ARG A 342 30.33 45.56 -66.29
N ASN A 343 31.14 44.50 -66.43
CA ASN A 343 30.74 43.15 -66.07
C ASN A 343 30.50 42.98 -64.56
N SER A 344 31.30 43.64 -63.72
CA SER A 344 31.10 43.61 -62.26
C SER A 344 29.85 44.39 -61.84
N MET A 345 29.56 45.53 -62.49
CA MET A 345 28.33 46.31 -62.30
C MET A 345 27.08 45.50 -62.69
N GLU A 346 27.12 44.76 -63.81
CA GLU A 346 26.01 43.89 -64.23
C GLU A 346 25.78 42.74 -63.24
N ASN A 347 26.85 42.13 -62.71
CA ASN A 347 26.74 41.11 -61.66
C ASN A 347 26.12 41.68 -60.38
N LEU A 348 26.53 42.87 -59.94
CA LEU A 348 25.93 43.56 -58.79
C LEU A 348 24.45 43.88 -59.03
N HIS A 349 24.09 44.32 -60.24
CA HIS A 349 22.71 44.60 -60.60
C HIS A 349 21.85 43.33 -60.57
N ASN A 350 22.38 42.20 -61.05
CA ASN A 350 21.70 40.91 -61.00
C ASN A 350 21.53 40.40 -59.56
N LYS A 351 22.55 40.55 -58.69
CA LYS A 351 22.44 40.24 -57.26
C LYS A 351 21.40 41.11 -56.56
N LEU A 352 21.34 42.41 -56.86
CA LEU A 352 20.34 43.32 -56.32
C LEU A 352 18.92 42.90 -56.73
N ARG A 353 18.73 42.53 -58.01
CA ARG A 353 17.44 42.03 -58.51
C ARG A 353 16.97 40.78 -57.76
N MET A 354 17.86 39.79 -57.63
CA MET A 354 17.57 38.57 -56.85
C MET A 354 17.26 38.89 -55.38
N GLY A 355 17.97 39.85 -54.78
CA GLY A 355 17.71 40.32 -53.42
C GLY A 355 16.29 40.90 -53.26
N LEU A 356 15.84 41.70 -54.23
CA LEU A 356 14.49 42.28 -54.22
C LEU A 356 13.39 41.22 -54.40
N GLU A 357 13.60 40.21 -55.24
CA GLU A 357 12.66 39.10 -55.41
C GLU A 357 12.52 38.26 -54.13
N ILE A 358 13.63 38.00 -53.45
CA ILE A 358 13.64 37.32 -52.14
C ILE A 358 12.91 38.18 -51.10
N GLU A 359 13.20 39.48 -51.05
CA GLU A 359 12.54 40.42 -50.13
C GLU A 359 11.02 40.45 -50.36
N GLU A 360 10.57 40.50 -51.61
CA GLU A 360 9.15 40.51 -51.94
C GLU A 360 8.45 39.20 -51.51
N HIS A 361 9.08 38.05 -51.75
CA HIS A 361 8.55 36.76 -51.32
C HIS A 361 8.47 36.67 -49.79
N LEU A 362 9.51 37.09 -49.07
CA LEU A 362 9.52 37.12 -47.61
C LEU A 362 8.44 38.06 -47.06
N ARG A 363 8.30 39.25 -47.64
CA ARG A 363 7.28 40.23 -47.26
C ARG A 363 5.87 39.65 -47.41
N LYS A 364 5.58 38.99 -48.54
CA LYS A 364 4.30 38.29 -48.78
C LYS A 364 4.06 37.22 -47.71
N LYS A 365 5.05 36.38 -47.42
CA LYS A 365 4.95 35.32 -46.42
C LYS A 365 4.67 35.88 -45.02
N VAL A 366 5.40 36.92 -44.60
CA VAL A 366 5.19 37.61 -43.33
C VAL A 366 3.76 38.16 -43.24
N SER A 367 3.29 38.90 -44.24
CA SER A 367 1.93 39.44 -44.24
C SER A 367 0.84 38.36 -44.18
N THR A 368 1.04 37.18 -44.79
CA THR A 368 0.08 36.06 -44.66
C THR A 368 0.08 35.45 -43.26
N MET A 369 1.26 35.36 -42.62
CA MET A 369 1.40 34.84 -41.26
C MET A 369 0.81 35.80 -40.23
N GLU A 370 1.03 37.11 -40.38
CA GLU A 370 0.44 38.15 -39.55
C GLU A 370 -1.09 38.08 -39.57
N LYS A 371 -1.71 37.93 -40.76
CA LYS A 371 -3.16 37.77 -40.87
C LYS A 371 -3.68 36.54 -40.13
N LYS A 372 -2.98 35.40 -40.25
CA LYS A 372 -3.33 34.18 -39.51
C LYS A 372 -3.19 34.36 -37.99
N HIS A 373 -2.14 35.05 -37.56
CA HIS A 373 -1.91 35.34 -36.15
C HIS A 373 -3.02 36.21 -35.57
N ILE A 374 -3.39 37.29 -36.27
CA ILE A 374 -4.48 38.19 -35.86
C ILE A 374 -5.80 37.41 -35.72
N LEU A 375 -6.14 36.57 -36.70
CA LEU A 375 -7.36 35.75 -36.64
C LEU A 375 -7.34 34.76 -35.47
N SER A 376 -6.21 34.10 -35.22
CA SER A 376 -6.07 33.18 -34.10
C SER A 376 -6.19 33.89 -32.75
N ASP A 377 -5.57 35.06 -32.61
CA ASP A 377 -5.62 35.87 -31.39
C ASP A 377 -7.05 36.34 -31.08
N GLU A 378 -7.82 36.72 -32.12
CA GLU A 378 -9.23 37.06 -31.97
C GLU A 378 -10.07 35.88 -31.47
N ILE A 379 -9.87 34.68 -32.02
CA ILE A 379 -10.57 33.45 -31.57
C ILE A 379 -10.23 33.13 -30.11
N ILE A 380 -8.94 33.19 -29.75
CA ILE A 380 -8.48 32.91 -28.39
C ILE A 380 -9.06 33.93 -27.41
N ARG A 381 -9.02 35.22 -27.76
CA ARG A 381 -9.57 36.29 -26.94
C ARG A 381 -11.08 36.15 -26.72
N ASN A 382 -11.83 35.77 -27.76
CA ASN A 382 -13.26 35.51 -27.66
C ASN A 382 -13.56 34.27 -26.79
N GLY A 383 -12.78 33.19 -26.95
CA GLY A 383 -12.88 32.00 -26.11
C GLY A 383 -12.59 32.29 -24.63
N LEU A 384 -11.51 33.03 -24.34
CA LEU A 384 -11.17 33.45 -22.98
C LEU A 384 -12.22 34.37 -22.37
N SER A 385 -12.79 35.30 -23.14
CA SER A 385 -13.85 36.19 -22.66
C SER A 385 -15.11 35.40 -22.29
N THR A 386 -15.48 34.42 -23.12
CA THR A 386 -16.61 33.52 -22.85
C THR A 386 -16.38 32.67 -21.59
N LEU A 387 -15.19 32.11 -21.44
CA LEU A 387 -14.81 31.32 -20.26
C LEU A 387 -14.83 32.16 -18.98
N ARG A 388 -14.30 33.40 -19.03
CA ARG A 388 -14.34 34.33 -17.90
C ARG A 388 -15.77 34.68 -17.52
N TRP A 389 -16.64 34.93 -18.50
CA TRP A 389 -18.05 35.19 -18.25
C TRP A 389 -18.72 33.99 -17.59
N LEU A 390 -18.56 32.78 -18.13
CA LEU A 390 -19.11 31.54 -17.53
C LEU A 390 -18.61 31.32 -16.11
N HIS A 391 -17.31 31.46 -15.87
CA HIS A 391 -16.73 31.33 -14.54
C HIS A 391 -17.31 32.38 -13.57
N SER A 392 -17.48 33.63 -14.03
CA SER A 392 -18.10 34.69 -13.22
C SER A 392 -19.56 34.39 -12.87
N GLN A 393 -20.33 33.82 -13.82
CA GLN A 393 -21.71 33.40 -13.59
C GLN A 393 -21.76 32.30 -12.54
N HIS A 394 -21.03 31.20 -12.72
CA HIS A 394 -21.00 30.09 -11.77
C HIS A 394 -20.53 30.53 -10.38
N ARG A 395 -19.50 31.41 -10.31
CA ARG A 395 -19.05 31.96 -9.03
C ARG A 395 -20.16 32.74 -8.34
N SER A 396 -20.92 33.56 -9.08
CA SER A 396 -22.05 34.30 -8.53
C SER A 396 -23.14 33.35 -8.03
N GLU A 397 -23.50 32.32 -8.80
CA GLU A 397 -24.51 31.32 -8.41
C GLU A 397 -24.11 30.58 -7.14
N VAL A 398 -22.86 30.11 -7.05
CA VAL A 398 -22.34 29.41 -5.86
C VAL A 398 -22.37 30.33 -4.65
N VAL A 399 -21.95 31.58 -4.79
CA VAL A 399 -21.99 32.56 -3.68
C VAL A 399 -23.43 32.81 -3.22
N ASN A 400 -24.38 32.94 -4.15
CA ASN A 400 -25.79 33.12 -3.80
C ASN A 400 -26.36 31.91 -3.05
N LEU A 401 -26.09 30.69 -3.50
CA LEU A 401 -26.51 29.46 -2.81
C LEU A 401 -25.94 29.38 -1.38
N LEU A 402 -24.66 29.71 -1.21
CA LEU A 402 -24.02 29.70 0.11
C LEU A 402 -24.61 30.77 1.04
N GLU A 403 -24.92 31.97 0.54
CA GLU A 403 -25.59 32.99 1.34
C GLU A 403 -27.04 32.60 1.68
N GLU A 404 -27.76 31.95 0.76
CA GLU A 404 -29.08 31.37 1.03
C GLU A 404 -29.01 30.32 2.14
N GLU A 405 -28.13 29.33 2.05
CA GLU A 405 -27.93 28.30 3.09
C GLU A 405 -27.55 28.93 4.44
N LYS A 406 -26.65 29.92 4.43
CA LYS A 406 -26.27 30.68 5.62
C LYS A 406 -27.47 31.39 6.24
N THR A 407 -28.34 32.00 5.44
CA THR A 407 -29.57 32.63 5.96
C THR A 407 -30.54 31.60 6.53
N GLN A 408 -30.67 30.42 5.91
CA GLN A 408 -31.51 29.33 6.40
C GLN A 408 -30.99 28.78 7.73
N ILE A 409 -29.70 28.47 7.82
CA ILE A 409 -29.05 28.00 9.06
C ILE A 409 -29.21 29.05 10.16
N LYS A 410 -29.02 30.34 9.84
CA LYS A 410 -29.21 31.41 10.81
C LYS A 410 -30.65 31.47 11.32
N SER A 411 -31.64 31.32 10.45
CA SER A 411 -33.06 31.29 10.84
C SER A 411 -33.39 30.10 11.74
N LEU A 412 -32.87 28.91 11.43
CA LEU A 412 -33.03 27.70 12.24
C LEU A 412 -32.33 27.85 13.60
N PHE A 413 -31.15 28.45 13.62
CA PHE A 413 -30.42 28.76 14.84
C PHE A 413 -31.19 29.75 15.72
N ASP A 414 -31.75 30.80 15.12
CA ASP A 414 -32.56 31.78 15.83
C ASP A 414 -33.84 31.14 16.40
N GLU A 415 -34.48 30.23 15.64
CA GLU A 415 -35.65 29.47 16.12
C GLU A 415 -35.28 28.49 17.24
N ALA A 416 -34.17 27.75 17.10
CA ALA A 416 -33.66 26.87 18.13
C ALA A 416 -33.29 27.65 19.40
N SER A 417 -32.63 28.80 19.26
CA SER A 417 -32.31 29.71 20.35
C SER A 417 -33.56 30.23 21.05
N LYS A 418 -34.62 30.58 20.30
CA LYS A 418 -35.93 30.95 20.86
C LYS A 418 -36.55 29.78 21.64
N LYS A 419 -36.54 28.56 21.09
CA LYS A 419 -37.05 27.35 21.78
C LYS A 419 -36.25 27.03 23.04
N ILE A 420 -34.92 27.15 23.02
CA ILE A 420 -34.06 26.98 24.19
C ILE A 420 -34.39 28.04 25.26
N LYS A 421 -34.55 29.31 24.88
CA LYS A 421 -34.98 30.37 25.80
C LYS A 421 -36.37 30.08 26.39
N GLN A 422 -37.33 29.61 25.58
CA GLN A 422 -38.65 29.20 26.06
C GLN A 422 -38.58 28.01 27.02
N LEU A 423 -37.77 26.98 26.72
CA LEU A 423 -37.54 25.85 27.62
C LEU A 423 -36.87 26.30 28.92
N HIS A 424 -35.95 27.26 28.85
CA HIS A 424 -35.32 27.83 30.04
C HIS A 424 -36.34 28.59 30.90
N ILE A 425 -37.21 29.40 30.31
CA ILE A 425 -38.30 30.10 31.01
C ILE A 425 -39.34 29.11 31.55
N GLY A 426 -39.68 28.05 30.80
CA GLY A 426 -40.56 26.97 31.26
C GLY A 426 -39.95 26.16 32.41
N ARG A 427 -38.63 25.92 32.37
CA ARG A 427 -37.87 25.27 33.45
C ARG A 427 -37.76 26.16 34.68
N MET A 428 -37.58 27.47 34.52
CA MET A 428 -37.60 28.44 35.63
C MET A 428 -38.98 28.52 36.28
N ARG A 429 -40.08 28.51 35.51
CA ARG A 429 -41.45 28.37 36.04
C ARG A 429 -41.66 27.07 36.82
N ASN A 430 -41.08 25.97 36.35
CA ASN A 430 -41.15 24.67 37.03
C ASN A 430 -40.22 24.60 38.27
N PHE A 431 -39.19 25.45 38.34
CA PHE A 431 -38.31 25.60 39.51
C PHE A 431 -38.89 26.57 40.56
N GLU A 432 -39.64 27.60 40.16
CA GLU A 432 -40.40 28.48 41.07
C GLU A 432 -41.55 27.74 41.77
N ALA A 433 -42.03 26.61 41.22
CA ALA A 433 -43.01 25.74 41.87
C ALA A 433 -42.40 24.69 42.82
N LEU A 434 -41.07 24.56 42.90
CA LEU A 434 -40.40 23.46 43.63
C LEU A 434 -39.18 23.88 44.46
N LYS A 435 -39.16 25.09 45.05
CA LYS A 435 -38.19 25.34 46.12
C LYS A 435 -38.66 26.37 47.14
N GLY A 436 -39.34 25.86 48.16
CA GLY A 436 -39.20 26.37 49.51
C GLY A 436 -37.91 25.84 50.12
N ASP A 437 -37.09 26.79 50.57
CA ASP A 437 -36.13 26.71 51.69
C ASP A 437 -34.80 25.92 51.55
N SER A 438 -33.84 26.39 52.36
CA SER A 438 -32.46 25.93 52.60
C SER A 438 -31.33 26.71 51.89
N MET A 439 -30.67 27.54 52.72
CA MET A 439 -29.47 28.38 52.52
C MET A 439 -28.13 27.61 52.57
N CYS A 440 -27.05 28.38 52.28
CA CYS A 440 -25.59 28.18 52.47
C CYS A 440 -24.85 27.37 51.39
N ASP A 441 -23.65 27.72 50.90
CA ASP A 441 -22.61 28.69 51.33
C ASP A 441 -21.71 29.13 50.16
N ASP A 442 -20.97 30.22 50.39
CA ASP A 442 -19.89 30.82 49.58
C ASP A 442 -18.75 29.85 49.23
N ILE A 443 -18.31 29.83 47.95
CA ILE A 443 -16.89 29.63 47.58
C ILE A 443 -16.53 30.51 46.38
N GLU A 444 -15.89 31.62 46.73
CA GLU A 444 -14.82 32.35 46.06
C GLU A 444 -14.01 31.58 44.99
N CYS A 445 -13.88 32.13 43.78
CA CYS A 445 -12.59 32.15 43.07
C CYS A 445 -12.56 33.16 41.92
N ARG A 446 -11.59 34.06 42.05
CA ARG A 446 -11.26 35.22 41.23
C ARG A 446 -10.60 34.87 39.89
N ASP A 447 -10.85 35.74 38.91
CA ASP A 447 -9.86 36.52 38.11
C ASP A 447 -8.75 35.78 37.34
N VAL A 448 -8.70 35.96 36.01
CA VAL A 448 -7.54 36.60 35.32
C VAL A 448 -8.03 37.26 34.03
N HIS A 449 -8.28 38.57 34.08
CA HIS A 449 -8.14 39.42 32.90
C HIS A 449 -6.65 39.67 32.64
N ILE A 450 -6.17 39.45 31.41
CA ILE A 450 -4.94 40.12 30.93
C ILE A 450 -5.36 41.32 30.10
N THR A 451 -5.00 42.48 30.64
CA THR A 451 -5.27 43.83 30.19
C THR A 451 -4.49 44.21 28.92
N ASN A 452 -5.17 44.98 28.06
CA ASN A 452 -4.60 45.78 26.98
C ASN A 452 -3.60 46.82 27.49
N ASP A 453 -2.57 47.12 26.68
CA ASP A 453 -2.26 48.52 26.36
C ASP A 453 -1.50 48.62 25.02
N VAL A 454 -1.99 49.47 24.12
CA VAL A 454 -1.28 50.54 23.39
C VAL A 454 -2.35 51.24 22.55
N SER A 455 -2.74 52.41 23.05
CA SER A 455 -3.54 53.47 22.43
C SER A 455 -2.70 54.19 21.33
N PRO A 456 -3.25 54.98 20.35
CA PRO A 456 -4.35 55.90 20.63
C PRO A 456 -5.35 56.28 19.52
N SER A 457 -6.43 56.89 19.99
CA SER A 457 -7.10 58.07 19.41
C SER A 457 -8.20 57.86 18.35
N VAL A 458 -9.45 57.85 18.83
CA VAL A 458 -10.59 58.49 18.15
C VAL A 458 -11.07 59.64 19.02
N VAL A 459 -11.02 60.87 18.50
CA VAL A 459 -11.88 61.97 18.96
C VAL A 459 -12.46 62.67 17.74
N ALA A 460 -13.78 62.55 17.60
CA ALA A 460 -14.60 63.39 16.75
C ALA A 460 -15.22 64.53 17.58
N LYS A 461 -15.35 65.70 16.93
CA LYS A 461 -16.20 66.89 17.19
C LYS A 461 -15.42 68.17 17.53
N HIS A 462 -15.43 69.15 16.63
CA HIS A 462 -16.27 70.36 16.75
C HIS A 462 -16.21 71.26 15.49
N ASN A 463 -17.38 71.47 14.89
CA ASN A 463 -17.94 72.66 14.21
C ASN A 463 -17.13 73.58 13.26
N SER A 464 -17.66 73.62 12.03
CA SER A 464 -18.22 74.79 11.30
C SER A 464 -17.31 75.81 10.59
N LEU A 465 -17.56 75.85 9.27
CA LEU A 465 -17.82 77.03 8.41
C LEU A 465 -16.68 77.70 7.64
N ALA A 466 -16.79 77.53 6.31
CA ALA A 466 -16.61 78.50 5.23
C ALA A 466 -15.22 79.04 4.83
N SER A 467 -15.00 78.85 3.52
CA SER A 467 -14.44 79.79 2.53
C SER A 467 -12.96 79.67 2.14
N SER A 468 -12.79 79.16 0.91
CA SER A 468 -12.06 79.79 -0.20
C SER A 468 -10.60 80.21 0.01
N SER A 469 -9.67 79.44 -0.58
CA SER A 469 -8.77 79.96 -1.62
C SER A 469 -8.07 78.83 -2.38
N LYS A 470 -7.93 79.00 -3.69
CA LYS A 470 -7.15 78.16 -4.62
C LYS A 470 -5.68 77.99 -4.19
N VAL A 471 -5.07 76.93 -4.75
CA VAL A 471 -3.66 76.50 -4.73
C VAL A 471 -3.35 75.65 -3.48
N ASP A 472 -3.13 74.33 -3.54
CA ASP A 472 -2.20 73.58 -4.40
C ASP A 472 -2.68 72.11 -4.58
N GLY A 473 -3.15 71.77 -5.78
CA GLY A 473 -3.69 70.44 -6.12
C GLY A 473 -2.62 69.37 -6.38
N ARG A 474 -1.39 69.57 -5.90
CA ARG A 474 -0.25 68.67 -6.16
C ARG A 474 0.28 67.95 -4.92
N MET A 475 -0.11 68.38 -3.72
CA MET A 475 0.47 67.87 -2.47
C MET A 475 -0.30 66.67 -1.87
N ILE A 476 -1.61 66.57 -2.13
CA ILE A 476 -2.47 65.49 -1.60
C ILE A 476 -2.13 64.16 -2.29
N ASP A 477 -1.97 64.16 -3.61
CA ASP A 477 -1.57 62.96 -4.37
C ASP A 477 -0.17 62.47 -3.97
N THR A 478 0.75 63.36 -3.59
CA THR A 478 2.09 62.96 -3.12
C THR A 478 2.09 62.36 -1.72
N SER A 479 1.19 62.83 -0.84
CA SER A 479 1.02 62.30 0.51
C SER A 479 0.35 60.93 0.48
N ASP A 480 -0.67 60.77 -0.35
CA ASP A 480 -1.38 59.50 -0.52
C ASP A 480 -0.51 58.47 -1.25
N ALA A 481 0.27 58.88 -2.25
CA ALA A 481 1.27 58.03 -2.89
C ALA A 481 2.37 57.58 -1.92
N LEU A 482 2.80 58.45 -1.00
CA LEU A 482 3.77 58.09 0.05
C LEU A 482 3.18 57.13 1.08
N ALA A 483 1.93 57.35 1.51
CA ALA A 483 1.23 56.44 2.41
C ALA A 483 1.04 55.06 1.79
N GLN A 484 0.67 55.01 0.50
CA GLN A 484 0.53 53.77 -0.25
C GLN A 484 1.88 53.05 -0.41
N ALA A 485 2.96 53.78 -0.73
CA ALA A 485 4.31 53.22 -0.82
C ALA A 485 4.81 52.67 0.53
N LEU A 486 4.48 53.32 1.65
CA LEU A 486 4.79 52.82 2.99
C LEU A 486 3.98 51.56 3.34
N GLN A 487 2.72 51.52 2.95
CA GLN A 487 1.86 50.34 3.15
C GLN A 487 2.36 49.14 2.32
N GLU A 488 2.79 49.38 1.08
CA GLU A 488 3.42 48.36 0.22
C GLU A 488 4.79 47.91 0.78
N LYS A 489 5.60 48.82 1.35
CA LYS A 489 6.84 48.48 2.08
C LYS A 489 6.57 47.60 3.30
N VAL A 490 5.54 47.89 4.08
CA VAL A 490 5.16 47.08 5.25
C VAL A 490 4.64 45.70 4.81
N ALA A 491 3.81 45.65 3.76
CA ALA A 491 3.33 44.38 3.21
C ALA A 491 4.46 43.51 2.65
N THR A 492 5.42 44.13 1.95
CA THR A 492 6.61 43.42 1.43
C THR A 492 7.53 42.95 2.55
N LEU A 493 7.73 43.73 3.61
CA LEU A 493 8.51 43.31 4.79
C LEU A 493 7.83 42.15 5.56
N LEU A 494 6.51 42.16 5.69
CA LEU A 494 5.76 41.04 6.28
C LEU A 494 5.89 39.75 5.46
N LEU A 495 5.81 39.85 4.13
CA LEU A 495 6.03 38.70 3.24
C LEU A 495 7.46 38.17 3.33
N LEU A 496 8.46 39.06 3.40
CA LEU A 496 9.86 38.67 3.62
C LEU A 496 10.07 37.98 4.97
N SER A 497 9.46 38.50 6.05
CA SER A 497 9.52 37.89 7.38
C SER A 497 8.88 36.49 7.41
N GLN A 498 7.73 36.31 6.76
CA GLN A 498 7.10 34.98 6.63
C GLN A 498 7.95 34.02 5.78
N GLN A 499 8.64 34.53 4.76
CA GLN A 499 9.53 33.72 3.93
C GLN A 499 10.79 33.30 4.71
N GLU A 500 11.35 34.18 5.53
CA GLU A 500 12.47 33.85 6.44
C GLU A 500 12.07 32.79 7.48
N GLU A 501 10.87 32.89 8.06
CA GLU A 501 10.34 31.89 8.99
C GLU A 501 10.15 30.51 8.32
N ARG A 502 9.62 30.48 7.08
CA ARG A 502 9.54 29.24 6.29
C ARG A 502 10.92 28.64 6.03
N HIS A 503 11.89 29.46 5.64
CA HIS A 503 13.26 28.99 5.41
C HIS A 503 13.97 28.53 6.69
N PHE A 504 13.58 29.04 7.87
CA PHE A 504 14.08 28.55 9.14
C PHE A 504 13.48 27.18 9.48
N LEU A 505 12.16 27.03 9.36
CA LEU A 505 11.46 25.77 9.59
C LEU A 505 11.90 24.68 8.61
N GLU A 506 12.10 25.02 7.34
CA GLU A 506 12.62 24.10 6.31
C GLU A 506 14.02 23.60 6.65
N ARG A 507 14.90 24.47 7.19
CA ARG A 507 16.23 24.06 7.68
C ARG A 507 16.14 23.08 8.85
N ASP A 508 15.26 23.34 9.82
CA ASP A 508 15.10 22.45 10.98
C ASP A 508 14.52 21.09 10.58
N VAL A 509 13.54 21.06 9.68
CA VAL A 509 12.97 19.82 9.12
C VAL A 509 14.04 19.05 8.34
N ASN A 510 14.82 19.73 7.49
CA ASN A 510 15.91 19.11 6.75
C ASN A 510 17.00 18.55 7.68
N ALA A 511 17.34 19.25 8.76
CA ALA A 511 18.29 18.76 9.77
C ALA A 511 17.76 17.51 10.50
N ALA A 512 16.46 17.49 10.83
CA ALA A 512 15.82 16.32 11.46
C ALA A 512 15.77 15.11 10.49
N LEU A 513 15.46 15.34 9.22
CA LEU A 513 15.47 14.32 8.18
C LEU A 513 16.88 13.76 7.96
N GLN A 514 17.90 14.61 7.89
CA GLN A 514 19.30 14.19 7.76
C GLN A 514 19.72 13.30 8.95
N LYS A 515 19.35 13.68 10.18
CA LYS A 515 19.61 12.87 11.37
C LYS A 515 18.95 11.49 11.30
N LYS A 516 17.74 11.41 10.72
CA LYS A 516 17.02 10.13 10.52
C LYS A 516 17.68 9.27 9.43
N ILE A 517 18.17 9.88 8.35
CA ILE A 517 18.95 9.18 7.33
C ILE A 517 20.22 8.59 7.95
N ASP A 518 20.97 9.36 8.73
CA ASP A 518 22.20 8.88 9.37
C ASP A 518 21.91 7.74 10.39
N GLU A 519 20.79 7.81 11.10
CA GLU A 519 20.33 6.76 12.01
C GLU A 519 19.96 5.47 11.27
N LEU A 520 19.22 5.58 10.16
CA LEU A 520 18.89 4.43 9.30
C LEU A 520 20.12 3.81 8.67
N GLN A 521 21.09 4.61 8.23
CA GLN A 521 22.37 4.12 7.72
C GLN A 521 23.13 3.35 8.81
N ARG A 522 23.22 3.87 10.04
CA ARG A 522 23.85 3.14 11.17
C ARG A 522 23.14 1.83 11.47
N ASN A 523 21.81 1.82 11.49
CA ASN A 523 21.02 0.60 11.72
C ASN A 523 21.24 -0.42 10.60
N LEU A 524 21.32 0.02 9.34
CA LEU A 524 21.61 -0.85 8.20
C LEU A 524 23.01 -1.46 8.32
N PHE A 525 24.02 -0.67 8.68
CA PHE A 525 25.38 -1.18 8.92
C PHE A 525 25.40 -2.20 10.06
N GLN A 526 24.69 -1.94 11.16
CA GLN A 526 24.58 -2.87 12.27
C GLN A 526 23.91 -4.18 11.88
N VAL A 527 22.73 -4.13 11.25
CA VAL A 527 22.00 -5.34 10.80
C VAL A 527 22.81 -6.13 9.77
N THR A 528 23.54 -5.44 8.89
CA THR A 528 24.42 -6.08 7.92
C THR A 528 25.57 -6.79 8.63
N ASN A 529 26.20 -6.16 9.60
CA ASN A 529 27.27 -6.77 10.39
C ASN A 529 26.76 -7.97 11.20
N GLU A 530 25.61 -7.85 11.86
CA GLU A 530 24.95 -8.94 12.58
C GLU A 530 24.60 -10.12 11.65
N LYS A 531 24.13 -9.84 10.43
CA LYS A 531 23.86 -10.87 9.41
C LYS A 531 25.14 -11.55 8.94
N VAL A 532 26.22 -10.79 8.73
CA VAL A 532 27.55 -11.35 8.38
C VAL A 532 28.05 -12.25 9.50
N MET A 533 27.96 -11.83 10.76
CA MET A 533 28.33 -12.63 11.92
C MET A 533 27.51 -13.92 12.01
N ALA A 534 26.18 -13.86 11.82
CA ALA A 534 25.33 -15.04 11.80
C ALA A 534 25.67 -16.00 10.64
N LEU A 535 26.05 -15.47 9.47
CA LEU A 535 26.51 -16.29 8.35
C LEU A 535 27.88 -16.92 8.61
N MET A 536 28.79 -16.21 9.28
CA MET A 536 30.08 -16.76 9.71
C MET A 536 29.89 -17.88 10.75
N GLU A 537 29.02 -17.69 11.73
CA GLU A 537 28.65 -18.72 12.71
C GLU A 537 28.01 -19.93 12.03
N LEU A 538 27.11 -19.72 11.06
CA LEU A 538 26.50 -20.80 10.28
C LEU A 538 27.54 -21.57 9.46
N ALA A 539 28.51 -20.87 8.87
CA ALA A 539 29.61 -21.49 8.14
C ALA A 539 30.53 -22.31 9.08
N GLN A 540 30.77 -21.81 10.29
CA GLN A 540 31.50 -22.56 11.33
C GLN A 540 30.75 -23.83 11.73
N LEU A 541 29.46 -23.72 12.05
CA LEU A 541 28.60 -24.85 12.39
C LEU A 541 28.54 -25.90 11.27
N ARG A 542 28.52 -25.48 10.00
CA ARG A 542 28.60 -26.41 8.86
C ARG A 542 29.93 -27.14 8.80
N ARG A 543 31.06 -26.45 9.06
CA ARG A 543 32.38 -27.09 9.14
C ARG A 543 32.45 -28.09 10.30
N ASP A 544 31.96 -27.72 11.47
CA ASP A 544 31.94 -28.60 12.64
C ASP A 544 31.05 -29.84 12.40
N TYR A 545 29.92 -29.66 11.71
CA TYR A 545 29.05 -30.76 11.29
C TYR A 545 29.73 -31.71 10.29
N GLN A 546 30.47 -31.16 9.31
CA GLN A 546 31.24 -31.96 8.35
C GLN A 546 32.35 -32.76 9.04
N ILE A 547 33.09 -32.13 9.96
CA ILE A 547 34.12 -32.80 10.79
C ILE A 547 33.47 -33.90 11.63
N LEU A 548 32.31 -33.65 12.24
CA LEU A 548 31.60 -34.68 13.01
C LEU A 548 31.12 -35.83 12.12
N GLN A 549 30.64 -35.54 10.91
CA GLN A 549 30.24 -36.54 9.93
C GLN A 549 31.43 -37.37 9.42
N GLU A 550 32.58 -36.74 9.22
CA GLU A 550 33.85 -37.38 8.87
C GLU A 550 34.37 -38.25 10.03
N ASN A 551 34.33 -37.75 11.27
CA ASN A 551 34.67 -38.52 12.48
C ASN A 551 33.73 -39.71 12.70
N ILE A 552 32.43 -39.59 12.42
CA ILE A 552 31.50 -40.73 12.45
C ILE A 552 31.83 -41.73 11.33
N ARG A 553 32.21 -41.27 10.14
CA ARG A 553 32.66 -42.13 9.03
C ARG A 553 34.00 -42.81 9.29
N HIS A 554 34.93 -42.18 10.02
CA HIS A 554 36.21 -42.76 10.42
C HIS A 554 36.09 -43.64 11.67
N GLY A 555 35.21 -43.29 12.62
CA GLY A 555 34.90 -44.11 13.80
C GLY A 555 34.25 -45.45 13.44
N VAL A 556 33.47 -45.50 12.36
CA VAL A 556 32.95 -46.77 11.81
C VAL A 556 34.03 -47.60 11.10
N LYS A 557 35.15 -46.99 10.70
CA LYS A 557 36.30 -47.69 10.09
C LYS A 557 37.41 -48.06 11.08
N GLN A 558 37.38 -47.53 12.31
CA GLN A 558 38.34 -47.83 13.38
C GLN A 558 37.71 -48.57 14.57
N GLY A 559 36.59 -49.27 14.34
CA GLY A 559 36.03 -50.26 15.25
C GLY A 559 36.74 -51.61 15.10
N ASN A 560 38.03 -51.65 15.44
CA ASN A 560 38.75 -52.83 15.95
C ASN A 560 40.23 -52.49 16.18
N SER A 561 40.56 -51.91 17.34
CA SER A 561 41.84 -52.15 18.02
C SER A 561 41.86 -51.51 19.42
N PHE A 562 41.89 -52.38 20.44
CA PHE A 562 42.54 -52.23 21.76
C PHE A 562 42.18 -51.08 22.74
N ALA A 563 41.54 -51.55 23.82
CA ALA A 563 41.74 -51.27 25.24
C ALA A 563 42.67 -50.13 25.74
N ASN A 564 42.08 -49.39 26.68
CA ASN A 564 42.63 -48.84 27.93
C ASN A 564 43.44 -47.53 27.92
N ASP A 565 43.12 -46.74 28.95
CA ASP A 565 43.91 -45.71 29.63
C ASP A 565 43.72 -44.22 29.25
N GLY A 566 43.64 -43.39 30.29
CA GLY A 566 43.92 -41.95 30.19
C GLY A 566 42.78 -40.96 30.47
N ASP A 567 42.31 -40.92 31.72
CA ASP A 567 41.71 -39.74 32.35
C ASP A 567 42.62 -38.50 32.23
N LYS A 568 42.17 -37.44 31.52
CA LYS A 568 42.64 -36.05 31.72
C LYS A 568 41.56 -35.02 31.35
N SER A 569 40.90 -34.54 32.40
CA SER A 569 40.24 -33.23 32.54
C SER A 569 40.91 -32.10 31.75
N ILE A 570 40.15 -31.31 30.98
CA ILE A 570 40.31 -29.84 30.89
C ILE A 570 38.92 -29.15 30.74
N VAL A 571 38.43 -28.64 31.88
CA VAL A 571 37.84 -27.32 32.14
C VAL A 571 36.73 -26.78 31.22
N PHE A 572 35.51 -26.77 31.78
CA PHE A 572 34.41 -25.87 31.46
C PHE A 572 34.69 -24.44 31.98
N HIS A 573 34.72 -23.46 31.08
CA HIS A 573 34.24 -22.09 31.27
C HIS A 573 33.48 -21.78 29.97
N GLU A 574 32.24 -21.30 29.94
CA GLU A 574 31.72 -20.13 30.62
C GLU A 574 30.19 -20.07 30.50
N ARG A 575 29.61 -19.21 31.35
CA ARG A 575 28.22 -19.09 31.79
C ARG A 575 27.18 -18.85 30.69
N ASP A 576 26.09 -19.60 30.83
CA ASP A 576 24.69 -19.14 30.89
C ASP A 576 24.33 -17.78 30.28
N GLY A 577 23.84 -17.86 29.03
CA GLY A 577 22.89 -16.93 28.43
C GLY A 577 21.75 -17.69 27.74
N LYS A 578 21.25 -18.77 28.35
CA LYS A 578 20.39 -19.75 27.69
C LYS A 578 18.96 -19.73 28.25
N LEU A 579 18.21 -18.65 27.99
CA LEU A 579 16.73 -18.64 28.16
C LEU A 579 16.05 -17.44 27.46
N LYS A 580 16.36 -17.18 26.17
CA LYS A 580 15.51 -16.34 25.29
C LYS A 580 15.30 -16.88 23.88
N SER A 581 15.81 -18.07 23.54
CA SER A 581 15.70 -18.65 22.19
C SER A 581 14.48 -19.55 21.97
N LEU A 582 13.64 -19.80 22.98
CA LEU A 582 12.45 -20.64 22.82
C LEU A 582 11.25 -19.92 22.15
N LEU A 583 11.32 -18.60 21.95
CA LEU A 583 10.27 -17.83 21.26
C LEU A 583 10.47 -17.69 19.74
N LYS A 584 11.56 -18.21 19.16
CA LYS A 584 11.78 -18.15 17.70
C LYS A 584 11.67 -19.49 16.96
N ARG A 585 11.50 -20.62 17.67
CA ARG A 585 11.43 -21.96 17.05
C ARG A 585 10.02 -22.41 16.66
N THR A 586 8.97 -21.69 17.05
CA THR A 586 7.57 -22.06 16.77
C THR A 586 6.92 -21.22 15.67
N ALA A 587 7.41 -20.01 15.38
CA ALA A 587 6.90 -19.18 14.28
C ALA A 587 7.31 -19.71 12.89
N LEU A 588 8.46 -20.36 12.78
CA LEU A 588 8.98 -20.90 11.51
C LEU A 588 8.36 -22.25 11.11
N ARG A 589 7.70 -22.95 12.04
CA ARG A 589 7.08 -24.26 11.77
C ARG A 589 5.67 -24.17 11.17
N ARG A 590 5.11 -22.96 11.04
CA ARG A 590 3.79 -22.70 10.44
C ARG A 590 3.87 -22.21 8.99
N TRP A 591 5.03 -21.71 8.57
CA TRP A 591 5.27 -21.27 7.18
C TRP A 591 5.80 -22.37 6.26
N VAL A 592 6.37 -23.43 6.83
CA VAL A 592 6.76 -24.63 6.07
C VAL A 592 5.87 -25.78 6.55
N GLY A 593 4.69 -25.90 5.95
CA GLY A 593 3.82 -27.06 6.13
C GLY A 593 4.59 -28.32 5.74
N ARG A 594 4.63 -29.30 6.66
CA ARG A 594 5.11 -30.65 6.39
C ARG A 594 4.25 -31.28 5.29
N PHE A 595 4.89 -31.79 4.24
CA PHE A 595 4.39 -32.97 3.54
C PHE A 595 5.56 -33.90 3.29
N ASP A 596 5.46 -35.06 3.96
CA ASP A 596 6.11 -36.36 3.78
C ASP A 596 6.13 -37.00 5.18
N LEU A 597 5.58 -38.18 5.50
CA LEU A 597 4.92 -39.27 4.77
C LEU A 597 4.18 -40.10 5.85
N MET A 598 2.96 -40.59 5.58
CA MET A 598 2.38 -41.84 6.14
C MET A 598 1.01 -42.03 5.44
N GLY A 599 0.69 -43.09 4.70
CA GLY A 599 1.25 -44.43 4.69
C GLY A 599 0.53 -45.32 5.71
N ASN A 600 -0.54 -46.00 5.24
CA ASN A 600 -1.31 -47.08 5.87
C ASN A 600 -2.23 -46.63 7.05
N GLU A 601 -3.50 -47.02 7.19
CA GLU A 601 -4.19 -48.26 6.86
C GLU A 601 -5.69 -48.02 6.57
N SER A 602 -6.20 -48.80 5.60
CA SER A 602 -7.50 -49.48 5.53
C SER A 602 -8.76 -48.84 6.15
N GLY A 603 -9.75 -48.55 5.32
CA GLY A 603 -11.08 -48.17 5.79
C GLY A 603 -12.15 -47.96 4.71
N VAL A 604 -12.52 -49.04 4.02
CA VAL A 604 -13.87 -49.29 3.45
C VAL A 604 -14.31 -48.48 2.22
N LEU A 605 -14.23 -49.17 1.09
CA LEU A 605 -15.07 -49.01 -0.11
C LEU A 605 -16.58 -49.09 0.25
N MET A 606 -17.41 -48.23 -0.35
CA MET A 606 -18.60 -48.58 -1.15
C MET A 606 -19.66 -47.45 -1.10
N ASN A 607 -19.72 -46.70 -2.21
CA ASN A 607 -20.84 -46.53 -3.15
C ASN A 607 -22.27 -46.11 -2.71
N ASN A 608 -22.86 -45.34 -3.63
CA ASN A 608 -24.28 -45.00 -3.91
C ASN A 608 -24.80 -43.70 -3.25
N ASP A 609 -25.43 -42.73 -3.92
CA ASP A 609 -25.88 -42.57 -5.31
C ASP A 609 -26.10 -41.06 -5.65
N GLU A 610 -25.98 -40.74 -6.94
CA GLU A 610 -26.67 -39.72 -7.76
C GLU A 610 -26.82 -38.25 -7.29
N SER A 611 -26.14 -37.33 -7.98
CA SER A 611 -26.78 -36.37 -8.92
C SER A 611 -25.73 -35.45 -9.56
N GLY A 612 -25.90 -35.12 -10.84
CA GLY A 612 -24.85 -34.65 -11.75
C GLY A 612 -24.28 -33.26 -11.52
N SER A 613 -22.96 -33.12 -11.75
CA SER A 613 -22.34 -31.88 -12.22
C SER A 613 -20.97 -32.20 -12.85
N THR A 614 -20.87 -31.96 -14.16
CA THR A 614 -19.66 -31.64 -14.96
C THR A 614 -18.31 -32.22 -14.50
N ASN A 615 -17.77 -33.13 -15.32
CA ASN A 615 -16.37 -33.51 -15.35
C ASN A 615 -15.43 -32.29 -15.45
N LYS A 616 -14.81 -31.90 -14.32
CA LYS A 616 -13.47 -31.32 -14.27
C LYS A 616 -12.69 -32.07 -13.20
N LYS A 617 -12.29 -33.29 -13.54
CA LYS A 617 -11.47 -34.16 -12.70
C LYS A 617 -10.03 -33.65 -12.78
N THR A 618 -9.74 -32.63 -11.99
CA THR A 618 -8.42 -32.29 -11.40
C THR A 618 -7.18 -32.70 -12.21
N ASP A 619 -6.76 -31.85 -13.15
CA ASP A 619 -5.38 -31.83 -13.68
C ASP A 619 -4.36 -31.27 -12.66
N PHE A 620 -4.82 -30.92 -11.45
CA PHE A 620 -4.03 -30.31 -10.39
C PHE A 620 -2.66 -30.97 -10.10
N PRO A 621 -2.49 -32.31 -10.04
CA PRO A 621 -1.16 -32.90 -9.81
C PRO A 621 -0.25 -32.82 -11.05
N VAL A 622 -0.81 -32.84 -12.26
CA VAL A 622 -0.05 -32.69 -13.52
C VAL A 622 0.30 -31.23 -13.76
N GLU A 623 -0.59 -30.30 -13.42
CA GLU A 623 -0.33 -28.86 -13.38
C GLU A 623 0.73 -28.52 -12.32
N ILE A 624 0.69 -29.12 -11.12
CA ILE A 624 1.73 -28.92 -10.11
C ILE A 624 3.07 -29.50 -10.58
N ALA A 625 3.09 -30.65 -11.24
CA ALA A 625 4.32 -31.21 -11.81
C ALA A 625 4.86 -30.33 -12.94
N ARG A 626 3.99 -29.83 -13.84
CA ARG A 626 4.35 -28.86 -14.89
C ARG A 626 4.89 -27.56 -14.30
N LEU A 627 4.22 -27.00 -13.30
CA LEU A 627 4.65 -25.79 -12.60
C LEU A 627 5.97 -26.01 -11.85
N LYS A 628 6.22 -27.21 -11.31
CA LYS A 628 7.51 -27.55 -10.71
C LYS A 628 8.63 -27.65 -11.75
N ILE A 629 8.35 -28.22 -12.91
CA ILE A 629 9.31 -28.30 -14.03
C ILE A 629 9.58 -26.90 -14.59
N GLU A 630 8.54 -26.09 -14.76
CA GLU A 630 8.65 -24.70 -15.22
C GLU A 630 9.43 -23.84 -14.22
N ASN A 631 9.16 -23.98 -12.92
CA ASN A 631 9.92 -23.28 -11.88
C ASN A 631 11.39 -23.75 -11.83
N ALA A 632 11.66 -25.04 -12.03
CA ALA A 632 13.03 -25.55 -12.14
C ALA A 632 13.75 -25.00 -13.38
N ASN A 633 13.08 -24.95 -14.54
CA ASN A 633 13.63 -24.36 -15.77
C ASN A 633 13.85 -22.85 -15.62
N LEU A 634 12.95 -22.12 -14.95
CA LEU A 634 13.11 -20.70 -14.65
C LEU A 634 14.29 -20.48 -13.68
N GLN A 635 14.44 -21.31 -12.65
CA GLN A 635 15.60 -21.25 -11.76
C GLN A 635 16.92 -21.51 -12.49
N GLU A 636 16.95 -22.47 -13.41
CA GLU A 636 18.12 -22.75 -14.25
C GLU A 636 18.43 -21.59 -15.22
N SER A 637 17.40 -20.99 -15.82
CA SER A 637 17.53 -19.81 -16.68
C SER A 637 18.06 -18.59 -15.91
N VAL A 638 17.52 -18.34 -14.71
CA VAL A 638 18.00 -17.25 -13.83
C VAL A 638 19.46 -17.49 -13.41
N ALA A 639 19.82 -18.71 -13.02
CA ALA A 639 21.21 -19.05 -12.68
C ALA A 639 22.16 -18.89 -13.88
N SER A 640 21.74 -19.30 -15.08
CA SER A 640 22.49 -19.08 -16.32
C SER A 640 22.69 -17.59 -16.63
N MET A 641 21.64 -16.78 -16.45
CA MET A 641 21.68 -15.33 -16.64
C MET A 641 22.56 -14.62 -15.59
N GLU A 642 22.57 -15.08 -14.33
CA GLU A 642 23.50 -14.61 -13.30
C GLU A 642 24.96 -14.90 -13.68
N HIS A 643 25.24 -16.10 -14.20
CA HIS A 643 26.55 -16.47 -14.72
C HIS A 643 26.96 -15.60 -15.91
N LEU A 644 26.07 -15.36 -16.87
CA LEU A 644 26.33 -14.51 -18.04
C LEU A 644 26.56 -13.05 -17.62
N THR A 645 25.77 -12.51 -16.71
CA THR A 645 25.92 -11.15 -16.18
C THR A 645 27.25 -11.00 -15.42
N SER A 646 27.66 -12.01 -14.65
CA SER A 646 28.98 -12.04 -14.01
C SER A 646 30.12 -12.07 -15.04
N SER A 647 29.97 -12.81 -16.14
CA SER A 647 30.96 -12.83 -17.23
C SER A 647 31.08 -11.49 -17.95
N ILE A 648 29.96 -10.82 -18.23
CA ILE A 648 29.94 -9.44 -18.77
C ILE A 648 30.66 -8.47 -17.82
N HIS A 649 30.41 -8.57 -16.52
CA HIS A 649 31.07 -7.74 -15.53
C HIS A 649 32.59 -8.00 -15.47
N LYS A 650 33.02 -9.27 -15.53
CA LYS A 650 34.44 -9.65 -15.60
C LYS A 650 35.10 -9.09 -16.85
N LEU A 651 34.47 -9.21 -18.02
CA LEU A 651 34.98 -8.67 -19.28
C LEU A 651 35.12 -7.14 -19.24
N ARG A 652 34.14 -6.44 -18.65
CA ARG A 652 34.23 -5.00 -18.42
C ARG A 652 35.43 -4.62 -17.54
N LEU A 653 35.65 -5.35 -16.45
CA LEU A 653 36.80 -5.12 -15.58
C LEU A 653 38.14 -5.42 -16.28
N SER A 654 38.21 -6.47 -17.09
CA SER A 654 39.39 -6.81 -17.90
C SER A 654 39.68 -5.74 -18.96
N LEU A 655 38.64 -5.19 -19.59
CA LEU A 655 38.76 -4.09 -20.55
C LEU A 655 39.24 -2.79 -19.87
N LEU A 656 38.75 -2.49 -18.67
CA LEU A 656 39.25 -1.36 -17.87
C LEU A 656 40.73 -1.53 -17.50
N LYS A 657 41.14 -2.75 -17.11
CA LYS A 657 42.56 -3.05 -16.84
C LYS A 657 43.43 -2.92 -18.09
N ALA A 658 42.95 -3.35 -19.26
CA ALA A 658 43.65 -3.17 -20.53
C ALA A 658 43.82 -1.69 -20.89
N ARG A 659 42.81 -0.86 -20.58
CA ARG A 659 42.91 0.60 -20.74
C ARG A 659 43.95 1.22 -19.79
N ASP A 660 43.99 0.81 -18.53
CA ASP A 660 44.93 1.34 -17.53
C ASP A 660 46.38 0.91 -17.83
N THR A 661 46.58 -0.28 -18.41
CA THR A 661 47.91 -0.72 -18.87
C THR A 661 48.36 -0.02 -20.16
N ALA A 662 47.42 0.48 -20.98
CA ALA A 662 47.73 1.33 -22.14
C ALA A 662 48.30 2.71 -21.74
N THR A 663 47.99 3.20 -20.53
CA THR A 663 48.54 4.45 -19.99
C THR A 663 49.92 4.30 -19.33
N LEU A 664 50.33 3.07 -19.01
CA LEU A 664 51.60 2.74 -18.34
C LEU A 664 52.51 1.97 -19.31
N GLN A 665 53.12 2.65 -20.30
CA GLN A 665 54.15 2.17 -21.25
C GLN A 665 54.43 0.64 -21.25
N SER A 666 53.43 -0.16 -21.62
CA SER A 666 53.52 -1.62 -21.74
C SER A 666 53.74 -1.98 -23.22
N PRO A 667 54.47 -3.08 -23.55
CA PRO A 667 54.68 -3.48 -24.93
C PRO A 667 53.35 -3.65 -25.68
N VAL A 668 53.19 -2.86 -26.74
CA VAL A 668 51.99 -2.73 -27.60
C VAL A 668 51.43 -4.10 -28.04
N ASN A 669 52.31 -5.07 -28.30
CA ASN A 669 51.94 -6.42 -28.73
C ASN A 669 51.25 -7.26 -27.64
N SER A 670 51.53 -6.99 -26.36
CA SER A 670 50.88 -7.71 -25.26
C SER A 670 49.46 -7.18 -25.00
N LEU A 671 49.26 -5.87 -25.19
CA LEU A 671 47.98 -5.20 -25.03
C LEU A 671 47.01 -5.53 -26.18
N THR A 672 47.47 -5.53 -27.42
CA THR A 672 46.63 -5.91 -28.57
C THR A 672 46.16 -7.35 -28.48
N LYS A 673 47.02 -8.27 -28.02
CA LYS A 673 46.65 -9.67 -27.75
C LYS A 673 45.61 -9.79 -26.63
N ALA A 674 45.79 -9.07 -25.52
CA ALA A 674 44.82 -9.06 -24.43
C ALA A 674 43.44 -8.51 -24.86
N LEU A 675 43.41 -7.50 -25.74
CA LEU A 675 42.17 -6.98 -26.31
C LEU A 675 41.52 -8.00 -27.27
N ASP A 676 42.29 -8.74 -28.06
CA ASP A 676 41.78 -9.80 -28.92
C ASP A 676 41.19 -10.97 -28.13
N ASP A 677 41.81 -11.36 -27.02
CA ASP A 677 41.28 -12.37 -26.10
C ASP A 677 39.95 -11.90 -25.47
N ILE A 678 39.83 -10.62 -25.09
CA ILE A 678 38.59 -10.01 -24.58
C ILE A 678 37.49 -10.00 -25.65
N ILE A 679 37.81 -9.66 -26.90
CA ILE A 679 36.84 -9.64 -28.01
C ILE A 679 36.36 -11.07 -28.30
N PHE A 680 37.25 -12.06 -28.26
CA PHE A 680 36.90 -13.46 -28.47
C PHE A 680 35.97 -13.98 -27.37
N GLU A 681 36.28 -13.70 -26.11
CA GLU A 681 35.45 -14.11 -24.96
C GLU A 681 34.09 -13.37 -24.97
N ALA A 682 34.06 -12.09 -25.35
CA ALA A 682 32.81 -11.34 -25.53
C ALA A 682 31.92 -11.91 -26.65
N LYS A 683 32.50 -12.34 -27.78
CA LYS A 683 31.76 -13.04 -28.86
C LYS A 683 31.22 -14.39 -28.40
N LEU A 684 31.94 -15.10 -27.53
CA LEU A 684 31.47 -16.35 -26.94
C LEU A 684 30.28 -16.11 -26.00
N VAL A 685 30.34 -15.07 -25.16
CA VAL A 685 29.23 -14.65 -24.28
C VAL A 685 28.02 -14.21 -25.12
N LYS A 686 28.22 -13.47 -26.22
CA LYS A 686 27.16 -13.11 -27.17
C LYS A 686 26.45 -14.34 -27.77
N THR A 687 27.23 -15.36 -28.11
CA THR A 687 26.70 -16.63 -28.65
C THR A 687 25.93 -17.40 -27.57
N ALA A 688 26.41 -17.40 -26.33
CA ALA A 688 25.74 -18.03 -25.19
C ALA A 688 24.43 -17.31 -24.78
N LEU A 689 24.38 -15.98 -24.88
CA LEU A 689 23.14 -15.20 -24.73
C LEU A 689 22.11 -15.56 -25.81
N GLY A 690 22.55 -15.76 -27.06
CA GLY A 690 21.67 -16.18 -28.14
C GLY A 690 21.11 -17.60 -28.01
N SER A 691 21.77 -18.49 -27.25
CA SER A 691 21.38 -19.91 -27.11
C SER A 691 20.67 -20.25 -25.79
N SER A 692 20.61 -19.33 -24.83
CA SER A 692 20.13 -19.60 -23.46
C SER A 692 18.66 -19.22 -23.19
N LEU A 693 17.87 -18.89 -24.22
CA LEU A 693 16.51 -18.40 -24.03
C LEU A 693 15.46 -19.23 -24.80
N PRO A 694 14.33 -19.56 -24.16
CA PRO A 694 13.27 -20.35 -24.77
C PRO A 694 12.46 -19.51 -25.79
N LEU A 695 12.22 -20.11 -26.95
CA LEU A 695 11.11 -19.73 -27.83
C LEU A 695 9.79 -20.00 -27.09
N SER A 696 8.90 -19.00 -27.09
CA SER A 696 7.44 -19.06 -26.86
C SER A 696 6.94 -18.64 -25.47
N TRP A 697 6.33 -17.45 -25.44
CA TRP A 697 5.08 -17.20 -24.72
C TRP A 697 4.05 -16.67 -25.74
N SER A 698 3.37 -17.59 -26.44
CA SER A 698 2.05 -17.34 -27.01
C SER A 698 1.02 -17.69 -25.93
N ALA A 699 0.58 -16.67 -25.20
CA ALA A 699 -0.70 -16.77 -24.51
C ALA A 699 -1.79 -16.70 -25.58
N ASP A 700 -2.43 -17.84 -25.79
CA ASP A 700 -3.61 -18.07 -26.62
C ASP A 700 -4.71 -17.04 -26.29
N GLY A 701 -5.38 -16.56 -27.33
CA GLY A 701 -6.35 -15.47 -27.24
C GLY A 701 -7.74 -15.93 -26.83
N ASP A 702 -8.51 -15.01 -26.25
CA ASP A 702 -9.96 -14.98 -26.44
C ASP A 702 -10.43 -13.52 -26.63
N PRO A 703 -11.23 -13.20 -27.67
CA PRO A 703 -11.50 -11.84 -28.10
C PRO A 703 -12.81 -11.31 -27.52
N GLY A 704 -12.75 -10.16 -26.86
CA GLY A 704 -13.95 -9.55 -26.31
C GLY A 704 -13.78 -8.10 -25.91
N SER A 705 -13.59 -7.18 -26.86
CA SER A 705 -14.45 -5.99 -26.93
C SER A 705 -14.19 -5.21 -28.21
N VAL A 706 -15.31 -4.96 -28.88
CA VAL A 706 -15.49 -4.18 -30.09
C VAL A 706 -15.23 -2.71 -29.78
N ILE A 707 -14.25 -2.07 -30.43
CA ILE A 707 -14.42 -0.71 -30.94
C ILE A 707 -13.84 -0.62 -32.36
N ARG A 708 -14.78 -0.51 -33.29
CA ARG A 708 -14.67 -0.15 -34.70
C ARG A 708 -14.00 1.22 -34.86
N ASN A 709 -13.03 1.35 -35.77
CA ASN A 709 -12.94 2.45 -36.73
C ASN A 709 -12.16 2.03 -38.00
N LEU A 710 -12.81 2.32 -39.13
CA LEU A 710 -12.46 2.27 -40.56
C LEU A 710 -11.25 3.20 -40.83
N ASP A 711 -10.32 3.07 -41.78
CA ASP A 711 -10.39 2.77 -43.23
C ASP A 711 -8.94 2.85 -43.82
N GLY A 712 -8.66 2.28 -45.01
CA GLY A 712 -7.60 2.79 -45.91
C GLY A 712 -6.32 1.95 -46.20
N SER A 713 -6.50 0.85 -46.92
CA SER A 713 -5.64 0.13 -47.90
C SER A 713 -4.20 0.57 -48.32
N THR A 714 -3.32 -0.45 -48.41
CA THR A 714 -2.36 -0.81 -49.49
C THR A 714 -0.83 -0.61 -49.31
N ASP A 715 -0.14 -1.78 -49.29
CA ASP A 715 1.21 -2.17 -49.72
C ASP A 715 2.40 -1.19 -49.61
N SER A 716 3.42 -1.59 -48.85
CA SER A 716 4.59 -2.27 -49.43
C SER A 716 5.69 -2.57 -48.39
N LEU A 717 6.38 -3.69 -48.66
CA LEU A 717 7.77 -3.99 -48.34
C LEU A 717 8.11 -4.69 -47.01
N GLU A 718 8.73 -5.85 -47.18
CA GLU A 718 9.64 -6.60 -46.30
C GLU A 718 9.97 -5.96 -44.94
N ASP A 719 9.64 -6.65 -43.84
CA ASP A 719 10.73 -7.23 -43.04
C ASP A 719 10.26 -8.23 -41.97
N SER A 720 11.03 -9.31 -41.91
CA SER A 720 11.46 -10.08 -40.74
C SER A 720 10.45 -10.42 -39.62
N THR A 721 10.23 -11.74 -39.47
CA THR A 721 10.01 -12.47 -38.20
C THR A 721 10.02 -11.61 -36.92
N GLY A 722 8.89 -10.98 -36.62
CA GLY A 722 8.64 -10.29 -35.36
C GLY A 722 8.40 -11.28 -34.22
N GLY A 723 9.43 -12.00 -33.81
CA GLY A 723 9.48 -12.61 -32.49
C GLY A 723 9.50 -11.48 -31.47
N LYS A 724 8.47 -11.39 -30.64
CA LYS A 724 8.36 -10.40 -29.55
C LYS A 724 9.62 -10.49 -28.68
N VAL A 725 10.54 -9.54 -28.86
CA VAL A 725 11.86 -9.57 -28.25
C VAL A 725 11.72 -9.44 -26.74
N ASP A 726 12.27 -10.39 -25.99
CA ASP A 726 12.38 -10.29 -24.54
C ASP A 726 13.32 -9.13 -24.18
N TYR A 727 12.80 -8.13 -23.47
CA TYR A 727 13.51 -6.89 -23.14
C TYR A 727 14.78 -7.15 -22.32
N VAL A 728 14.80 -8.21 -21.51
CA VAL A 728 15.97 -8.58 -20.68
C VAL A 728 17.10 -9.11 -21.57
N SER A 729 16.72 -9.91 -22.56
CA SER A 729 17.63 -10.50 -23.55
C SER A 729 18.20 -9.46 -24.52
N ALA A 730 17.38 -8.49 -24.94
CA ALA A 730 17.83 -7.33 -25.72
C ALA A 730 18.90 -6.52 -24.95
N ALA A 731 18.65 -6.23 -23.68
CA ALA A 731 19.60 -5.51 -22.83
C ALA A 731 20.92 -6.28 -22.64
N GLY A 732 20.86 -7.61 -22.45
CA GLY A 732 22.04 -8.47 -22.37
C GLY A 732 22.90 -8.44 -23.64
N PHE A 733 22.25 -8.47 -24.80
CA PHE A 733 22.91 -8.41 -26.11
C PHE A 733 23.55 -7.03 -26.37
N GLU A 734 22.82 -5.94 -26.07
CA GLU A 734 23.33 -4.58 -26.18
C GLU A 734 24.57 -4.34 -25.32
N MET A 735 24.58 -4.83 -24.07
CA MET A 735 25.76 -4.69 -23.20
C MET A 735 27.01 -5.38 -23.75
N VAL A 736 26.85 -6.54 -24.41
CA VAL A 736 27.98 -7.27 -25.00
C VAL A 736 28.44 -6.60 -26.29
N GLU A 737 27.54 -6.08 -27.12
CA GLU A 737 27.89 -5.32 -28.32
C GLU A 737 28.65 -4.04 -27.97
N LEU A 738 28.22 -3.32 -26.94
CA LEU A 738 28.94 -2.14 -26.44
C LEU A 738 30.34 -2.50 -25.93
N LEU A 739 30.51 -3.65 -25.27
CA LEU A 739 31.83 -4.13 -24.84
C LEU A 739 32.74 -4.48 -26.02
N ILE A 740 32.22 -5.15 -27.05
CA ILE A 740 32.97 -5.47 -28.27
C ILE A 740 33.39 -4.17 -28.99
N LEU A 741 32.46 -3.22 -29.13
CA LEU A 741 32.73 -1.92 -29.75
C LEU A 741 33.80 -1.14 -28.96
N ALA A 742 33.68 -1.09 -27.64
CA ALA A 742 34.66 -0.42 -26.79
C ALA A 742 36.05 -1.07 -26.88
N ALA A 743 36.14 -2.40 -26.98
CA ALA A 743 37.39 -3.11 -27.18
C ALA A 743 38.02 -2.83 -28.56
N HIS A 744 37.21 -2.79 -29.64
CA HIS A 744 37.70 -2.39 -30.96
C HIS A 744 38.21 -0.94 -30.98
N LEU A 745 37.48 0.01 -30.39
CA LEU A 745 37.92 1.41 -30.31
C LEU A 745 39.21 1.58 -29.49
N GLN A 746 39.40 0.80 -28.43
CA GLN A 746 40.65 0.78 -27.68
C GLN A 746 41.80 0.18 -28.51
N LYS A 747 41.53 -0.87 -29.28
CA LYS A 747 42.51 -1.49 -30.19
C LYS A 747 42.95 -0.52 -31.30
N GLU A 748 42.00 0.17 -31.93
CA GLU A 748 42.27 1.19 -32.96
C GLU A 748 43.10 2.36 -32.42
N ASN A 749 42.81 2.82 -31.19
CA ASN A 749 43.60 3.86 -30.53
C ASN A 749 45.04 3.42 -30.22
N VAL A 750 45.24 2.14 -29.87
CA VAL A 750 46.58 1.60 -29.60
C VAL A 750 47.39 1.47 -30.90
N ILE A 751 46.77 1.00 -31.99
CA ILE A 751 47.41 0.89 -33.31
C ILE A 751 47.69 2.28 -33.93
N GLY A 752 46.75 3.22 -33.79
CA GLY A 752 46.91 4.59 -34.28
C GLY A 752 48.04 5.36 -33.59
N LYS A 753 48.26 5.11 -32.29
CA LYS A 753 49.39 5.69 -31.54
C LYS A 753 50.75 5.09 -31.92
N SER A 754 50.81 3.82 -32.36
CA SER A 754 52.06 3.24 -32.87
C SER A 754 52.47 3.78 -34.24
N CYS A 755 51.52 4.15 -35.12
CA CYS A 755 51.82 4.71 -36.45
C CYS A 755 52.22 6.19 -36.45
N GLN A 756 52.12 6.90 -35.32
CA GLN A 756 52.60 8.28 -35.15
C GLN A 756 53.98 8.37 -34.48
N ALA A 757 54.54 7.23 -34.04
CA ALA A 757 55.81 7.16 -33.33
C ALA A 757 56.97 6.54 -34.16
N ASP A 758 56.69 6.13 -35.40
CA ASP A 758 57.67 5.92 -36.47
C ASP A 758 57.66 7.14 -37.40
#